data_AF-A0A2T7CTQ0-F1
#
_entry.id   AF-A0A2T7CTQ0-F1
#
_cell.length_a   1.000
_cell.length_b   1.000
_cell.length_c   1.000
_cell.angle_alpha   90.00
_cell.angle_beta   90.00
_cell.angle_gamma   90.00
#
_symmetry.space_group_name_H-M   'P 1'
#
loop_
_entity.id
_entity.type
_entity.pdbx_description
1 polymer ?
#
loop_
_entity_poly.entity_id
_entity_poly.type
_entity_poly.pdbx_seq_one_letter_code
_entity_poly.pdbx_strand_id
1 'polypeptide(L)'
;MLRRAAPPSLAFSRRRLPPTQARGLQPWPPSRATSAAPDRGAGARATEQNQVTLLAHSAAAAARRLFDGTPGQSAVSWNAVIAGHARRGSVLDALDAAARMHCAGLSLTEATFASVLGACARGRRLSAGAQVHGQVIKSGFQNFPIVGASLLDFYSSCSDLRATRALFESLHQKNELLWSPMVVAFVRFGLLGEALDLLERMPAPRDVFAWTAVISGFAKGTTKCCIRALDLFVRFLADDGVIPNEYTYDSALRACVKLQELDFGRSVHGCLIRSGFQSEQLITSALVDLYCSSDALDDALLVYNDLEMPSLITSNTLIAGLISMGRTEDAKMVFSQMPEHDSGSYNLMIKVYAIDGRLEDCRRLFEKMPRRNMVSLNSMMSVLLQNGRLEEGLKLFEQIKDERDTITWNSMISGYIQNDQPSEALKLFVVMCRLSIGRSPSTFSALLHACAAIGMLEQGKMVHAYLCKTSFDSNGHVGTALTDMYFKCGCVSDAQSAFGYITSANVASWTSLINGLAQNGHWLEALVQFGRMLRHHVNPNEITFLGLLIASARAGLVNKGMKIFHSMENYGLVPTMEHYTCAVDLLGRTGRTREAEKFICEIPVAADGVVWGALLTACWYSMDLEMGEKVARRLFCMGTKHRSAYVTMSNIYAKLEKWEDVVKVVFVRL
;
A
#
# COMPACT_ATOMS: atom_id res chain seq x y z
N MET A 1 7.57 22.05 43.26
CA MET A 1 8.57 22.83 42.49
C MET A 1 8.93 22.05 41.25
N LEU A 2 8.36 22.44 40.11
CA LEU A 2 8.56 21.89 38.78
C LEU A 2 9.74 22.59 38.10
N ARG A 3 10.71 21.86 37.57
CA ARG A 3 11.45 22.26 36.36
C ARG A 3 11.79 21.02 35.52
N ARG A 4 11.18 20.98 34.34
CA ARG A 4 11.49 20.09 33.21
C ARG A 4 12.88 20.46 32.65
N ALA A 5 13.74 19.47 32.47
CA ALA A 5 14.91 19.58 31.60
C ALA A 5 14.55 18.97 30.23
N ALA A 6 14.63 19.79 29.18
CA ALA A 6 14.53 19.35 27.79
C ALA A 6 15.86 18.70 27.34
N PRO A 7 15.85 17.72 26.42
CA PRO A 7 17.08 17.24 25.79
C PRO A 7 17.59 18.26 24.75
N PRO A 8 18.90 18.29 24.45
CA PRO A 8 19.51 19.32 23.63
C PRO A 8 19.18 19.17 22.14
N SER A 9 18.85 20.30 21.52
CA SER A 9 18.75 20.49 20.07
C SER A 9 20.14 20.53 19.43
N LEU A 10 20.50 19.53 18.63
CA LEU A 10 21.63 19.63 17.70
C LEU A 10 21.10 20.20 16.38
N ALA A 11 21.30 21.50 16.21
CA ALA A 11 21.02 22.22 14.97
C ALA A 11 22.11 21.89 13.94
N PHE A 12 21.80 21.05 12.94
CA PHE A 12 22.59 20.98 11.70
C PHE A 12 22.04 22.01 10.71
N SER A 13 22.89 22.96 10.35
CA SER A 13 22.63 23.96 9.32
C SER A 13 22.32 23.29 7.97
N ARG A 14 21.10 23.49 7.46
CA ARG A 14 20.72 23.16 6.07
C ARG A 14 21.56 23.99 5.10
N ARG A 15 22.70 23.48 4.65
CA ARG A 15 23.30 23.91 3.37
C ARG A 15 22.55 23.18 2.26
N ARG A 16 21.69 23.91 1.53
CA ARG A 16 21.14 23.44 0.25
C ARG A 16 22.32 23.26 -0.72
N LEU A 17 22.64 22.03 -1.07
CA LEU A 17 23.44 21.72 -2.25
C LEU A 17 22.56 21.99 -3.50
N PRO A 18 23.15 22.49 -4.60
CA PRO A 18 22.42 22.74 -5.84
C PRO A 18 21.96 21.41 -6.48
N PRO A 19 20.91 21.43 -7.32
CA PRO A 19 20.38 20.23 -7.95
C PRO A 19 21.46 19.59 -8.84
N THR A 20 21.97 18.44 -8.41
CA THR A 20 22.79 17.57 -9.25
C THR A 20 21.91 17.07 -10.39
N GLN A 21 22.30 17.34 -11.64
CA GLN A 21 21.71 16.69 -12.81
C GLN A 21 21.78 15.17 -12.58
N ALA A 22 20.61 14.53 -12.49
CA ALA A 22 20.49 13.10 -12.33
C ALA A 22 21.23 12.40 -13.49
N ARG A 23 22.33 11.71 -13.17
CA ARG A 23 23.00 10.85 -14.14
C ARG A 23 22.10 9.64 -14.36
N GLY A 24 21.56 9.49 -15.57
CA GLY A 24 20.91 8.25 -15.98
C GLY A 24 21.87 7.06 -15.81
N LEU A 25 21.30 5.91 -15.43
CA LEU A 25 21.99 4.63 -15.38
C LEU A 25 22.76 4.41 -16.70
N GLN A 26 24.07 4.14 -16.61
CA GLN A 26 24.88 3.79 -17.77
C GLN A 26 24.81 2.28 -18.02
N PRO A 27 24.95 1.81 -19.28
CA PRO A 27 25.07 0.39 -19.56
C PRO A 27 26.31 -0.20 -18.85
N TRP A 28 26.15 -1.36 -18.21
CA TRP A 28 27.29 -2.08 -17.62
C TRP A 28 28.29 -2.46 -18.73
N PRO A 29 29.62 -2.40 -18.49
CA PRO A 29 30.59 -2.99 -19.41
C PRO A 29 30.28 -4.48 -19.65
N PRO A 30 30.51 -5.00 -20.87
CA PRO A 30 30.16 -6.37 -21.22
C PRO A 30 30.92 -7.37 -20.32
N SER A 31 30.18 -8.21 -19.62
CA SER A 31 30.75 -9.32 -18.87
C SER A 31 31.40 -10.32 -19.84
N ARG A 32 32.59 -10.82 -19.47
CA ARG A 32 33.25 -11.90 -20.21
C ARG A 32 32.32 -13.10 -20.24
N ALA A 33 31.83 -13.42 -21.44
CA ALA A 33 31.02 -14.60 -21.69
C ALA A 33 31.78 -15.87 -21.28
N THR A 34 31.33 -16.53 -20.21
CA THR A 34 31.53 -17.96 -20.04
C THR A 34 30.42 -18.67 -20.83
N SER A 35 30.85 -19.52 -21.76
CA SER A 35 30.00 -20.26 -22.70
C SER A 35 28.92 -21.07 -21.98
N ALA A 36 27.66 -20.66 -22.13
CA ALA A 36 26.51 -21.45 -21.73
C ALA A 36 26.28 -22.59 -22.74
N ALA A 37 26.38 -23.83 -22.26
CA ALA A 37 25.86 -25.01 -22.95
C ALA A 37 24.31 -24.95 -23.00
N PRO A 38 23.67 -25.58 -24.00
CA PRO A 38 22.23 -25.47 -24.18
C PRO A 38 21.50 -26.36 -23.18
N ASP A 39 20.83 -25.78 -22.19
CA ASP A 39 20.04 -26.55 -21.22
C ASP A 39 18.61 -26.77 -21.72
N ARG A 40 18.31 -28.03 -22.03
CA ARG A 40 16.97 -28.57 -22.30
C ARG A 40 16.24 -28.77 -20.96
N GLY A 41 15.80 -27.69 -20.30
CA GLY A 41 15.33 -27.77 -18.90
C GLY A 41 13.90 -27.34 -18.58
N ALA A 42 13.13 -26.78 -19.52
CA ALA A 42 11.86 -26.12 -19.16
C ALA A 42 10.67 -27.08 -18.98
N GLY A 43 10.67 -28.22 -19.68
CA GLY A 43 9.71 -29.32 -19.42
C GLY A 43 10.08 -30.17 -18.21
N ALA A 44 11.36 -30.18 -17.83
CA ALA A 44 11.91 -31.01 -16.77
C ALA A 44 11.61 -30.45 -15.38
N ARG A 45 11.53 -29.13 -15.17
CA ARG A 45 11.34 -28.54 -13.82
C ARG A 45 9.95 -28.75 -13.18
N ALA A 46 8.89 -28.86 -13.98
CA ALA A 46 7.55 -29.20 -13.47
C ALA A 46 7.44 -30.70 -13.15
N THR A 47 8.09 -31.54 -13.94
CA THR A 47 8.29 -32.95 -13.63
C THR A 47 9.31 -33.17 -12.53
N GLU A 48 10.30 -32.29 -12.31
CA GLU A 48 11.29 -32.34 -11.23
C GLU A 48 10.68 -31.88 -9.92
N GLN A 49 9.83 -30.86 -9.86
CA GLN A 49 9.18 -30.51 -8.59
C GLN A 49 8.27 -31.66 -8.12
N ASN A 50 7.52 -32.27 -9.06
CA ASN A 50 6.71 -33.46 -8.81
C ASN A 50 7.57 -34.72 -8.61
N GLN A 51 8.70 -34.88 -9.30
CA GLN A 51 9.65 -35.97 -9.10
C GLN A 51 10.45 -35.75 -7.83
N VAL A 52 10.70 -34.54 -7.33
CA VAL A 52 11.41 -34.26 -6.07
C VAL A 52 10.46 -34.51 -4.91
N THR A 53 9.17 -34.21 -5.02
CA THR A 53 8.17 -34.71 -4.06
C THR A 53 7.97 -36.22 -4.18
N LEU A 54 7.95 -36.80 -5.39
CA LEU A 54 7.89 -38.25 -5.58
C LEU A 54 9.16 -38.96 -5.11
N LEU A 55 10.34 -38.33 -5.27
CA LEU A 55 11.68 -38.79 -4.88
C LEU A 55 11.87 -38.58 -3.39
N ALA A 56 11.29 -37.55 -2.78
CA ALA A 56 11.27 -37.37 -1.33
C ALA A 56 10.30 -38.36 -0.66
N HIS A 57 9.20 -38.72 -1.33
CA HIS A 57 8.32 -39.81 -0.93
C HIS A 57 8.97 -41.18 -1.15
N SER A 58 9.65 -41.40 -2.28
CA SER A 58 10.32 -42.67 -2.60
C SER A 58 11.58 -42.86 -1.78
N ALA A 59 12.35 -41.81 -1.50
CA ALA A 59 13.50 -41.83 -0.60
C ALA A 59 13.06 -42.02 0.86
N ALA A 60 11.90 -41.48 1.28
CA ALA A 60 11.34 -41.78 2.59
C ALA A 60 10.76 -43.19 2.70
N ALA A 61 10.13 -43.70 1.65
CA ALA A 61 9.67 -45.08 1.59
C ALA A 61 10.85 -46.06 1.54
N ALA A 62 11.93 -45.72 0.82
CA ALA A 62 13.18 -46.46 0.77
C ALA A 62 13.90 -46.41 2.12
N ALA A 63 14.00 -45.23 2.75
CA ALA A 63 14.58 -45.08 4.10
C ALA A 63 13.76 -45.85 5.15
N ARG A 64 12.42 -45.86 5.06
CA ARG A 64 11.54 -46.70 5.91
C ARG A 64 11.79 -48.18 5.69
N ARG A 65 11.87 -48.67 4.45
CA ARG A 65 12.18 -50.08 4.15
C ARG A 65 13.57 -50.51 4.63
N LEU A 66 14.55 -49.61 4.50
CA LEU A 66 15.93 -49.85 4.95
C LEU A 66 16.01 -49.83 6.47
N PHE A 67 15.22 -48.99 7.13
CA PHE A 67 15.06 -48.95 8.58
C PHE A 67 14.35 -50.20 9.12
N ASP A 68 13.24 -50.62 8.52
CA ASP A 68 12.49 -51.82 8.92
C ASP A 68 13.28 -53.12 8.66
N GLY A 69 14.28 -53.09 7.77
CA GLY A 69 15.14 -54.23 7.43
C GLY A 69 16.42 -54.37 8.27
N THR A 70 16.75 -53.43 9.17
CA THR A 70 17.97 -53.52 10.01
C THR A 70 17.68 -54.19 11.36
N PRO A 71 18.33 -55.32 11.70
CA PRO A 71 18.23 -55.90 13.04
C PRO A 71 19.00 -55.04 14.06
N GLY A 72 18.38 -54.73 15.20
CA GLY A 72 19.02 -53.95 16.28
C GLY A 72 18.88 -52.42 16.13
N GLN A 73 17.68 -51.92 15.84
CA GLN A 73 17.41 -50.48 15.78
C GLN A 73 17.69 -49.80 17.12
N SER A 74 18.47 -48.71 17.10
CA SER A 74 18.80 -47.91 18.28
C SER A 74 17.86 -46.72 18.43
N ALA A 75 17.76 -46.15 19.65
CA ALA A 75 16.97 -44.95 19.90
C ALA A 75 17.36 -43.74 19.01
N VAL A 76 18.64 -43.65 18.60
CA VAL A 76 19.13 -42.61 17.68
C VAL A 76 18.51 -42.77 16.29
N SER A 77 18.44 -44.00 15.80
CA SER A 77 17.89 -44.31 14.48
C SER A 77 16.37 -44.03 14.41
N TRP A 78 15.62 -44.38 15.47
CA TRP A 78 14.19 -44.03 15.60
C TRP A 78 13.97 -42.51 15.67
N ASN A 79 14.77 -41.79 16.46
CA ASN A 79 14.66 -40.34 16.57
C ASN A 79 14.94 -39.61 15.24
N ALA A 80 15.84 -40.12 14.41
CA ALA A 80 16.08 -39.58 13.07
C ALA A 80 14.85 -39.73 12.16
N VAL A 81 14.17 -40.88 12.21
CA VAL A 81 12.92 -41.12 11.46
C VAL A 81 11.81 -40.19 11.93
N ILE A 82 11.62 -40.06 13.25
CA ILE A 82 10.61 -39.19 13.85
C ILE A 82 10.88 -37.72 13.50
N ALA A 83 12.13 -37.26 13.61
CA ALA A 83 12.52 -35.90 13.21
C ALA A 83 12.33 -35.65 11.70
N GLY A 84 12.52 -36.68 10.87
CA GLY A 84 12.23 -36.65 9.44
C GLY A 84 10.74 -36.43 9.15
N HIS A 85 9.85 -37.17 9.83
CA HIS A 85 8.40 -36.99 9.72
C HIS A 85 7.92 -35.65 10.30
N ALA A 86 8.51 -35.22 11.42
CA ALA A 86 8.24 -33.94 12.02
C ALA A 86 8.52 -32.80 11.03
N ARG A 87 9.71 -32.74 10.42
CA ARG A 87 10.08 -31.69 9.44
C ARG A 87 9.11 -31.58 8.26
N ARG A 88 8.42 -32.67 7.90
CA ARG A 88 7.42 -32.71 6.82
C ARG A 88 6.00 -32.36 7.27
N GLY A 89 5.76 -32.18 8.57
CA GLY A 89 4.44 -31.92 9.13
C GLY A 89 3.53 -33.16 9.22
N SER A 90 4.05 -34.36 8.98
CA SER A 90 3.30 -35.62 9.03
C SER A 90 3.12 -36.09 10.48
N VAL A 91 2.15 -35.50 11.19
CA VAL A 91 1.90 -35.75 12.63
C VAL A 91 1.62 -37.22 12.93
N LEU A 92 0.75 -37.86 12.13
CA LEU A 92 0.34 -39.25 12.35
C LEU A 92 1.51 -40.22 12.20
N ASP A 93 2.33 -40.03 11.17
CA ASP A 93 3.52 -40.86 10.92
C ASP A 93 4.60 -40.67 12.00
N ALA A 94 4.76 -39.45 12.53
CA ALA A 94 5.68 -39.18 13.63
C ALA A 94 5.21 -39.85 14.94
N LEU A 95 3.90 -39.85 15.21
CA LEU A 95 3.30 -40.51 16.36
C LEU A 95 3.36 -42.03 16.24
N ASP A 96 3.08 -42.58 15.05
CA ASP A 96 3.17 -44.02 14.78
C ASP A 96 4.60 -44.53 14.97
N ALA A 97 5.60 -43.81 14.44
CA ALA A 97 7.00 -44.14 14.65
C ALA A 97 7.42 -44.09 16.14
N ALA A 98 6.92 -43.10 16.91
CA ALA A 98 7.16 -43.02 18.34
C ALA A 98 6.48 -44.16 19.12
N ALA A 99 5.27 -44.56 18.73
CA ALA A 99 4.54 -45.68 19.32
C ALA A 99 5.27 -47.00 19.04
N ARG A 100 5.75 -47.23 17.81
CA ARG A 100 6.53 -48.41 17.43
C ARG A 100 7.86 -48.50 18.18
N MET A 101 8.56 -47.37 18.35
CA MET A 101 9.77 -47.29 19.18
C MET A 101 9.47 -47.73 20.62
N HIS A 102 8.34 -47.28 21.19
CA HIS A 102 7.94 -47.65 22.54
C HIS A 102 7.55 -49.14 22.66
N CYS A 103 6.81 -49.67 21.67
CA CYS A 103 6.44 -51.09 21.60
C CYS A 103 7.65 -52.02 21.41
N ALA A 104 8.73 -51.54 20.79
CA ALA A 104 10.00 -52.27 20.66
C ALA A 104 10.81 -52.32 21.98
N GLY A 105 10.27 -51.81 23.08
CA GLY A 105 10.91 -51.84 24.40
C GLY A 105 11.94 -50.73 24.63
N LEU A 106 12.08 -49.78 23.70
CA LEU A 106 12.97 -48.63 23.85
C LEU A 106 12.25 -47.51 24.63
N SER A 107 12.98 -46.87 25.54
CA SER A 107 12.47 -45.70 26.27
C SER A 107 12.41 -44.47 25.36
N LEU A 108 11.30 -43.73 25.45
CA LEU A 108 11.16 -42.44 24.78
C LEU A 108 12.17 -41.46 25.39
N THR A 109 12.91 -40.74 24.54
CA THR A 109 13.93 -39.79 24.99
C THR A 109 13.46 -38.34 24.84
N GLU A 110 14.23 -37.40 25.40
CA GLU A 110 14.00 -35.96 25.23
C GLU A 110 13.83 -35.57 23.75
N ALA A 111 14.72 -36.07 22.88
CA ALA A 111 14.68 -35.83 21.43
C ALA A 111 13.43 -36.42 20.76
N THR A 112 12.91 -37.54 21.28
CA THR A 112 11.66 -38.15 20.81
C THR A 112 10.50 -37.20 21.08
N PHE A 113 10.35 -36.76 22.34
CA PHE A 113 9.27 -35.86 22.74
C PHE A 113 9.34 -34.51 22.03
N ALA A 114 10.53 -33.90 21.91
CA ALA A 114 10.71 -32.64 21.19
C ALA A 114 10.31 -32.74 19.71
N SER A 115 10.71 -33.82 19.03
CA SER A 115 10.40 -34.03 17.61
C SER A 115 8.91 -34.27 17.37
N VAL A 116 8.25 -35.08 18.21
CA VAL A 116 6.82 -35.36 18.13
C VAL A 116 6.00 -34.11 18.44
N LEU A 117 6.33 -33.37 19.51
CA LEU A 117 5.66 -32.11 19.85
C LEU A 117 5.83 -31.06 18.74
N GLY A 118 7.02 -30.94 18.15
CA GLY A 118 7.25 -30.09 16.99
C GLY A 118 6.42 -30.51 15.78
N ALA A 119 6.22 -31.81 15.54
CA ALA A 119 5.29 -32.29 14.51
C ALA A 119 3.86 -31.82 14.80
N CYS A 120 3.37 -32.03 16.04
CA CYS A 120 2.06 -31.60 16.48
C CYS A 120 1.86 -30.08 16.38
N ALA A 121 2.90 -29.29 16.65
CA ALA A 121 2.89 -27.83 16.52
C ALA A 121 2.68 -27.39 15.06
N ARG A 122 3.47 -27.96 14.13
CA ARG A 122 3.32 -27.69 12.68
C ARG A 122 1.97 -28.13 12.14
N GLY A 123 1.47 -29.29 12.59
CA GLY A 123 0.17 -29.81 12.18
C GLY A 123 -1.03 -29.24 12.94
N ARG A 124 -0.81 -28.36 13.92
CA ARG A 124 -1.82 -27.75 14.82
C ARG A 124 -2.82 -28.75 15.39
N ARG A 125 -2.35 -29.94 15.77
CA ARG A 125 -3.19 -31.03 16.30
C ARG A 125 -3.20 -31.01 17.82
N LEU A 126 -4.11 -30.22 18.41
CA LEU A 126 -4.19 -30.03 19.86
C LEU A 126 -4.42 -31.34 20.63
N SER A 127 -5.34 -32.21 20.16
CA SER A 127 -5.66 -33.47 20.83
C SER A 127 -4.47 -34.43 20.90
N ALA A 128 -3.76 -34.60 19.78
CA ALA A 128 -2.61 -35.49 19.71
C ALA A 128 -1.44 -34.98 20.55
N GLY A 129 -1.12 -33.67 20.49
CA GLY A 129 -0.06 -33.12 21.32
C GLY A 129 -0.40 -33.08 22.82
N ALA A 130 -1.68 -32.95 23.20
CA ALA A 130 -2.11 -33.08 24.60
C ALA A 130 -1.90 -34.51 25.14
N GLN A 131 -2.10 -35.55 24.32
CA GLN A 131 -1.77 -36.93 24.70
C GLN A 131 -0.26 -37.12 24.90
N VAL A 132 0.54 -36.55 24.00
CA VAL A 132 2.02 -36.56 24.11
C VAL A 132 2.47 -35.81 25.37
N HIS A 133 1.86 -34.67 25.70
CA HIS A 133 2.12 -33.94 26.94
C HIS A 133 1.78 -34.80 28.18
N GLY A 134 0.65 -35.50 28.18
CA GLY A 134 0.33 -36.46 29.23
C GLY A 134 1.38 -37.57 29.38
N GLN A 135 1.94 -38.05 28.28
CA GLN A 135 3.02 -39.04 28.29
C GLN A 135 4.36 -38.47 28.77
N VAL A 136 4.67 -37.21 28.47
CA VAL A 136 5.84 -36.48 29.00
C VAL A 136 5.79 -36.41 30.52
N ILE A 137 4.62 -36.08 31.08
CA ILE A 137 4.39 -36.02 32.54
C ILE A 137 4.59 -37.42 33.16
N LYS A 138 3.96 -38.45 32.59
CA LYS A 138 4.07 -39.84 33.09
C LYS A 138 5.51 -40.37 33.04
N SER A 139 6.28 -39.95 32.03
CA SER A 139 7.66 -40.38 31.82
C SER A 139 8.68 -39.53 32.59
N GLY A 140 8.24 -38.48 33.32
CA GLY A 140 9.11 -37.62 34.13
C GLY A 140 9.91 -36.59 33.34
N PHE A 141 9.67 -36.41 32.03
CA PHE A 141 10.47 -35.52 31.18
C PHE A 141 10.03 -34.04 31.22
N GLN A 142 9.05 -33.68 32.05
CA GLN A 142 8.46 -32.35 32.10
C GLN A 142 9.42 -31.22 32.50
N ASN A 143 10.47 -31.54 33.26
CA ASN A 143 11.46 -30.56 33.73
C ASN A 143 12.65 -30.39 32.77
N PHE A 144 12.70 -31.17 31.69
CA PHE A 144 13.81 -31.10 30.75
C PHE A 144 13.69 -29.84 29.87
N PRO A 145 14.77 -29.04 29.73
CA PRO A 145 14.70 -27.75 29.07
C PRO A 145 14.11 -27.77 27.65
N ILE A 146 14.55 -28.71 26.80
CA ILE A 146 14.15 -28.77 25.39
C ILE A 146 12.71 -29.24 25.24
N VAL A 147 12.25 -30.17 26.10
CA VAL A 147 10.87 -30.65 26.10
C VAL A 147 9.92 -29.56 26.57
N GLY A 148 10.30 -28.79 27.60
CA GLY A 148 9.53 -27.62 28.04
C GLY A 148 9.36 -26.58 26.93
N ALA A 149 10.45 -26.24 26.21
CA ALA A 149 10.39 -25.29 25.09
C ALA A 149 9.51 -25.82 23.93
N SER A 150 9.60 -27.12 23.65
CA SER A 150 8.78 -27.79 22.62
C SER A 150 7.29 -27.83 22.99
N LEU A 151 6.97 -28.03 24.27
CA LEU A 151 5.59 -27.96 24.79
C LEU A 151 5.02 -26.54 24.67
N LEU A 152 5.83 -25.53 24.99
CA LEU A 152 5.42 -24.13 24.88
C LEU A 152 5.16 -23.72 23.42
N ASP A 153 6.05 -24.09 22.49
CA ASP A 153 5.85 -23.85 21.06
C ASP A 153 4.63 -24.61 20.51
N PHE A 154 4.38 -25.84 20.99
CA PHE A 154 3.19 -26.61 20.63
C PHE A 154 1.88 -25.90 21.02
N TYR A 155 1.73 -25.51 22.29
CA TYR A 155 0.51 -24.85 22.76
C TYR A 155 0.32 -23.47 22.13
N SER A 156 1.40 -22.71 21.96
CA SER A 156 1.33 -21.41 21.29
C SER A 156 1.01 -21.54 19.79
N SER A 157 1.48 -22.58 19.11
CA SER A 157 1.17 -22.87 17.70
C SER A 157 -0.28 -23.37 17.51
N CYS A 158 -0.84 -24.03 18.52
CA CYS A 158 -2.26 -24.44 18.55
C CYS A 158 -3.20 -23.33 19.03
N SER A 159 -2.70 -22.10 19.20
CA SER A 159 -3.48 -20.93 19.64
C SER A 159 -4.08 -21.05 21.06
N ASP A 160 -3.50 -21.87 21.94
CA ASP A 160 -3.92 -21.98 23.35
C ASP A 160 -3.04 -21.12 24.25
N LEU A 161 -3.42 -19.85 24.41
CA LEU A 161 -2.70 -18.89 25.25
C LEU A 161 -2.73 -19.27 26.74
N ARG A 162 -3.80 -19.91 27.22
CA ARG A 162 -3.94 -20.25 28.65
C ARG A 162 -2.97 -21.35 29.04
N ALA A 163 -2.92 -22.43 28.26
CA ALA A 163 -1.97 -23.51 28.47
C ALA A 163 -0.52 -23.01 28.31
N THR A 164 -0.27 -22.13 27.33
CA THR A 164 1.06 -21.52 27.14
C THR A 164 1.52 -20.73 28.37
N ARG A 165 0.67 -19.87 28.95
CA ARG A 165 0.98 -19.10 30.18
C ARG A 165 1.20 -20.01 31.39
N ALA A 166 0.30 -20.97 31.61
CA ALA A 166 0.38 -21.87 32.75
C ALA A 166 1.68 -22.72 32.70
N LEU A 167 2.05 -23.19 31.51
CA LEU A 167 3.30 -23.93 31.31
C LEU A 167 4.52 -23.05 31.64
N PHE A 168 4.55 -21.82 31.14
CA PHE A 168 5.62 -20.87 31.45
C PHE A 168 5.73 -20.62 32.95
N GLU A 169 4.63 -20.25 33.63
CA GLU A 169 4.59 -20.00 35.07
C GLU A 169 5.13 -21.17 35.90
N SER A 170 4.83 -22.41 35.48
CA SER A 170 5.28 -23.61 36.19
C SER A 170 6.75 -23.98 35.98
N LEU A 171 7.33 -23.68 34.80
CA LEU A 171 8.64 -24.21 34.40
C LEU A 171 9.76 -23.15 34.28
N HIS A 172 9.44 -21.86 34.11
CA HIS A 172 10.44 -20.81 33.78
C HIS A 172 11.55 -20.65 34.83
N GLN A 173 11.26 -20.87 36.12
CA GLN A 173 12.27 -20.75 37.18
C GLN A 173 13.42 -21.76 37.05
N LYS A 174 13.17 -22.90 36.38
CA LYS A 174 14.16 -23.98 36.20
C LYS A 174 14.60 -24.13 34.74
N ASN A 175 14.08 -23.29 33.83
CA ASN A 175 14.28 -23.43 32.40
C ASN A 175 14.38 -22.06 31.71
N GLU A 176 15.62 -21.59 31.56
CA GLU A 176 15.94 -20.32 30.88
C GLU A 176 15.54 -20.32 29.40
N LEU A 177 15.44 -21.50 28.75
CA LEU A 177 15.05 -21.62 27.34
C LEU A 177 13.58 -21.27 27.08
N LEU A 178 12.75 -21.07 28.11
CA LEU A 178 11.33 -20.73 27.94
C LEU A 178 11.08 -19.25 27.69
N TRP A 179 12.01 -18.37 28.06
CA TRP A 179 11.80 -16.93 27.99
C TRP A 179 11.65 -16.43 26.55
N SER A 180 12.58 -16.74 25.64
CA SER A 180 12.49 -16.32 24.24
C SER A 180 11.26 -16.90 23.52
N PRO A 181 10.94 -18.21 23.63
CA PRO A 181 9.72 -18.77 23.06
C PRO A 181 8.43 -18.16 23.62
N MET A 182 8.41 -17.77 24.91
CA MET A 182 7.25 -17.10 25.50
C MET A 182 7.06 -15.68 24.96
N VAL A 183 8.14 -14.93 24.78
CA VAL A 183 8.13 -13.62 24.11
C VAL A 183 7.57 -13.77 22.68
N VAL A 184 8.05 -14.75 21.92
CA VAL A 184 7.54 -15.05 20.58
C VAL A 184 6.07 -15.43 20.60
N ALA A 185 5.63 -16.21 21.57
CA ALA A 185 4.23 -16.57 21.73
C ALA A 185 3.37 -15.31 21.93
N PHE A 186 3.74 -14.41 22.84
CA PHE A 186 3.01 -13.16 23.05
C PHE A 186 2.93 -12.28 21.81
N VAL A 187 4.03 -12.17 21.05
CA VAL A 187 4.04 -11.45 19.76
C VAL A 187 3.08 -12.13 18.77
N ARG A 188 3.08 -13.46 18.68
CA ARG A 188 2.19 -14.24 17.81
C ARG A 188 0.70 -14.04 18.17
N PHE A 189 0.38 -13.88 19.45
CA PHE A 189 -0.97 -13.56 19.92
C PHE A 189 -1.33 -12.07 19.81
N GLY A 190 -0.43 -11.22 19.32
CA GLY A 190 -0.65 -9.78 19.18
C GLY A 190 -0.56 -8.99 20.49
N LEU A 191 -0.12 -9.62 21.58
CA LEU A 191 0.01 -9.02 22.91
C LEU A 191 1.37 -8.34 23.07
N LEU A 192 1.63 -7.32 22.25
CA LEU A 192 2.94 -6.66 22.17
C LEU A 192 3.37 -5.98 23.47
N GLY A 193 2.42 -5.51 24.29
CA GLY A 193 2.71 -4.93 25.61
C GLY A 193 3.26 -5.97 26.58
N GLU A 194 2.57 -7.12 26.70
CA GLU A 194 3.02 -8.22 27.56
C GLU A 194 4.34 -8.83 27.09
N ALA A 195 4.57 -8.88 25.76
CA ALA A 195 5.84 -9.32 25.20
C ALA A 195 7.01 -8.42 25.62
N LEU A 196 6.79 -7.09 25.65
CA LEU A 196 7.79 -6.12 26.07
C LEU A 196 8.07 -6.22 27.58
N ASP A 197 7.01 -6.29 28.39
CA ASP A 197 7.15 -6.45 29.85
C ASP A 197 7.93 -7.73 30.20
N LEU A 198 7.72 -8.81 29.44
CA LEU A 198 8.45 -10.06 29.63
C LEU A 198 9.93 -9.95 29.19
N LEU A 199 10.22 -9.27 28.08
CA LEU A 199 11.58 -9.01 27.64
C LEU A 199 12.38 -8.18 28.67
N GLU A 200 11.74 -7.20 29.30
CA GLU A 200 12.36 -6.38 30.35
C GLU A 200 12.68 -7.19 31.61
N ARG A 201 11.84 -8.18 31.94
CA ARG A 201 12.04 -9.12 33.07
C ARG A 201 13.04 -10.25 32.79
N MET A 202 13.39 -10.46 31.52
CA MET A 202 14.26 -11.56 31.12
C MET A 202 15.68 -11.36 31.69
N PRO A 203 16.33 -12.42 32.23
CA PRO A 203 17.70 -12.33 32.74
C PRO A 203 18.70 -11.88 31.65
N ALA A 204 19.73 -11.13 32.03
CA ALA A 204 20.82 -10.73 31.14
C ALA A 204 21.89 -11.83 31.05
N PRO A 205 22.54 -12.06 29.90
CA PRO A 205 22.33 -11.37 28.62
C PRO A 205 21.06 -11.82 27.90
N ARG A 206 20.34 -10.86 27.31
CA ARG A 206 19.08 -11.15 26.61
C ARG A 206 19.36 -11.73 25.24
N ASP A 207 18.67 -12.81 24.90
CA ASP A 207 18.77 -13.49 23.61
C ASP A 207 18.37 -12.58 22.44
N VAL A 208 19.17 -12.62 21.35
CA VAL A 208 18.90 -11.94 20.08
C VAL A 208 17.50 -12.28 19.58
N PHE A 209 17.08 -13.55 19.73
CA PHE A 209 15.79 -14.00 19.21
C PHE A 209 14.60 -13.32 19.91
N ALA A 210 14.69 -13.12 21.23
CA ALA A 210 13.66 -12.40 22.00
C ALA A 210 13.56 -10.94 21.56
N TRP A 211 14.71 -10.25 21.43
CA TRP A 211 14.78 -8.89 20.90
C TRP A 211 14.20 -8.78 19.48
N THR A 212 14.64 -9.66 18.58
CA THR A 212 14.18 -9.72 17.18
C THR A 212 12.67 -9.90 17.10
N ALA A 213 12.10 -10.79 17.91
CA ALA A 213 10.68 -11.08 17.93
C ALA A 213 9.85 -9.85 18.32
N VAL A 214 10.25 -9.14 19.38
CA VAL A 214 9.53 -7.94 19.84
C VAL A 214 9.66 -6.81 18.80
N ILE A 215 10.87 -6.55 18.29
CA ILE A 215 11.10 -5.53 17.26
C ILE A 215 10.28 -5.83 16.01
N SER A 216 10.30 -7.07 15.51
CA SER A 216 9.51 -7.50 14.35
C SER A 216 8.01 -7.38 14.58
N GLY A 217 7.54 -7.73 15.78
CA GLY A 217 6.15 -7.58 16.20
C GLY A 217 5.67 -6.13 16.15
N PHE A 218 6.46 -5.21 16.71
CA PHE A 218 6.15 -3.77 16.68
C PHE A 218 6.28 -3.17 15.28
N ALA A 219 7.26 -3.61 14.47
CA ALA A 219 7.47 -3.13 13.11
C ALA A 219 6.29 -3.48 12.16
N LYS A 220 5.60 -4.60 12.41
CA LYS A 220 4.38 -4.98 11.67
C LYS A 220 3.13 -4.20 12.09
N GLY A 221 3.17 -3.54 13.25
CA GLY A 221 2.03 -2.81 13.83
C GLY A 221 1.71 -1.48 13.16
N THR A 222 0.96 -0.61 13.84
CA THR A 222 0.64 0.75 13.35
C THR A 222 1.88 1.64 13.31
N THR A 223 1.80 2.84 12.73
CA THR A 223 2.91 3.82 12.75
C THR A 223 3.42 4.10 14.16
N LYS A 224 2.52 4.20 15.16
CA LYS A 224 2.92 4.33 16.57
C LYS A 224 3.74 3.14 17.08
N CYS A 225 3.40 1.93 16.64
CA CYS A 225 4.18 0.73 16.95
C CYS A 225 5.55 0.75 16.26
N CYS A 226 5.65 1.24 15.03
CA CYS A 226 6.91 1.35 14.31
C CYS A 226 7.90 2.28 15.02
N ILE A 227 7.43 3.41 15.57
CA ILE A 227 8.28 4.31 16.38
C ILE A 227 8.87 3.55 17.58
N ARG A 228 8.05 2.73 18.25
CA ARG A 228 8.53 1.87 19.34
C ARG A 228 9.50 0.79 18.86
N ALA A 229 9.30 0.23 17.67
CA ALA A 229 10.23 -0.75 17.09
C ALA A 229 11.63 -0.15 16.91
N LEU A 230 11.72 1.09 16.43
CA LEU A 230 13.00 1.79 16.26
C LEU A 230 13.63 2.15 17.62
N ASP A 231 12.85 2.59 18.61
CA ASP A 231 13.35 2.81 19.98
C ASP A 231 13.94 1.53 20.59
N LEU A 232 13.24 0.40 20.43
CA LEU A 232 13.72 -0.91 20.87
C LEU A 232 14.97 -1.36 20.13
N PHE A 233 15.10 -1.06 18.84
CA PHE A 233 16.31 -1.34 18.07
C PHE A 233 17.51 -0.56 18.60
N VAL A 234 17.36 0.72 18.95
CA VAL A 234 18.43 1.52 19.58
C VAL A 234 18.81 0.95 20.94
N ARG A 235 17.83 0.56 21.77
CA ARG A 235 18.10 -0.09 23.06
C ARG A 235 18.84 -1.41 22.90
N PHE A 236 18.50 -2.18 21.88
CA PHE A 236 19.17 -3.43 21.58
C PHE A 236 20.63 -3.23 21.18
N LEU A 237 20.92 -2.20 20.37
CA LEU A 237 22.31 -1.82 20.05
C LEU A 237 23.12 -1.33 21.25
N ALA A 238 22.45 -0.89 22.33
CA ALA A 238 23.08 -0.45 23.57
C ALA A 238 23.23 -1.57 24.61
N ASP A 239 22.68 -2.77 24.36
CA ASP A 239 22.81 -3.93 25.25
C ASP A 239 24.17 -4.60 25.00
N ASP A 240 25.07 -4.53 25.99
CA ASP A 240 26.45 -5.00 25.85
C ASP A 240 26.51 -6.51 25.58
N GLY A 241 27.27 -6.91 24.56
CA GLY A 241 27.56 -8.32 24.26
C GLY A 241 26.58 -9.02 23.32
N VAL A 242 25.60 -8.31 22.74
CA VAL A 242 24.63 -8.88 21.80
C VAL A 242 24.61 -8.09 20.49
N ILE A 243 24.73 -8.77 19.35
CA ILE A 243 24.78 -8.14 18.01
C ILE A 243 23.49 -8.46 17.26
N PRO A 244 22.89 -7.50 16.54
CA PRO A 244 21.74 -7.78 15.69
C PRO A 244 22.05 -8.75 14.55
N ASN A 245 21.07 -9.59 14.24
CA ASN A 245 21.10 -10.45 13.06
C ASN A 245 20.39 -9.77 11.86
N GLU A 246 20.42 -10.44 10.71
CA GLU A 246 19.79 -9.97 9.48
C GLU A 246 18.29 -9.62 9.63
N TYR A 247 17.54 -10.41 10.42
CA TYR A 247 16.10 -10.22 10.62
C TYR A 247 15.77 -9.01 11.50
N THR A 248 16.66 -8.67 12.44
CA THR A 248 16.54 -7.47 13.25
C THR A 248 16.73 -6.23 12.40
N TYR A 249 17.76 -6.20 11.56
CA TYR A 249 18.00 -5.10 10.62
C TYR A 249 16.84 -4.93 9.64
N ASP A 250 16.39 -6.02 9.00
CA ASP A 250 15.23 -6.03 8.10
C ASP A 250 13.95 -5.51 8.79
N SER A 251 13.71 -5.89 10.04
CA SER A 251 12.56 -5.38 10.82
C SER A 251 12.68 -3.88 11.13
N ALA A 252 13.88 -3.38 11.45
CA ALA A 252 14.12 -1.95 11.64
C ALA A 252 13.96 -1.17 10.32
N LEU A 253 14.50 -1.66 9.21
CA LEU A 253 14.36 -1.04 7.88
C LEU A 253 12.89 -0.97 7.45
N ARG A 254 12.10 -2.03 7.63
CA ARG A 254 10.65 -2.00 7.36
C ARG A 254 9.90 -0.98 8.21
N ALA A 255 10.28 -0.81 9.47
CA ALA A 255 9.71 0.24 10.31
C ALA A 255 10.08 1.65 9.80
N CYS A 256 11.31 1.84 9.29
CA CYS A 256 11.74 3.09 8.66
C CYS A 256 10.96 3.39 7.38
N VAL A 257 10.78 2.41 6.49
CA VAL A 257 9.97 2.53 5.26
C VAL A 257 8.57 3.03 5.60
N LYS A 258 7.93 2.40 6.58
CA LYS A 258 6.55 2.71 6.99
C LYS A 258 6.39 4.09 7.65
N LEU A 259 7.44 4.57 8.30
CA LEU A 259 7.50 5.91 8.90
C LEU A 259 8.02 6.98 7.93
N GLN A 260 8.58 6.58 6.79
CA GLN A 260 9.34 7.43 5.86
C GLN A 260 10.52 8.17 6.53
N GLU A 261 11.17 7.52 7.51
CA GLU A 261 12.31 8.06 8.27
C GLU A 261 13.64 7.71 7.61
N LEU A 262 13.99 8.44 6.53
CA LEU A 262 15.19 8.18 5.72
C LEU A 262 16.50 8.31 6.52
N ASP A 263 16.62 9.33 7.37
CA ASP A 263 17.86 9.62 8.10
C ASP A 263 18.18 8.52 9.12
N PHE A 264 17.16 8.02 9.82
CA PHE A 264 17.32 6.86 10.70
C PHE A 264 17.65 5.61 9.89
N GLY A 265 16.98 5.39 8.75
CA GLY A 265 17.27 4.29 7.83
C GLY A 265 18.73 4.28 7.33
N ARG A 266 19.30 5.44 7.02
CA ARG A 266 20.73 5.57 6.68
C ARG A 266 21.66 5.20 7.83
N SER A 267 21.30 5.53 9.07
CA SER A 267 22.06 5.11 10.25
C SER A 267 22.00 3.59 10.44
N VAL A 268 20.83 2.98 10.24
CA VAL A 268 20.67 1.52 10.25
C VAL A 268 21.53 0.87 9.17
N HIS A 269 21.54 1.42 7.95
CA HIS A 269 22.41 0.94 6.87
C HIS A 269 23.90 1.03 7.23
N GLY A 270 24.35 2.12 7.87
CA GLY A 270 25.73 2.23 8.37
C GLY A 270 26.07 1.17 9.43
N CYS A 271 25.17 0.89 10.37
CA CYS A 271 25.34 -0.19 11.36
C CYS A 271 25.42 -1.57 10.71
N LEU A 272 24.68 -1.76 9.61
CA LEU A 272 24.61 -3.00 8.87
C LEU A 272 25.94 -3.31 8.16
N ILE A 273 26.52 -2.31 7.50
CA ILE A 273 27.85 -2.41 6.87
C ILE A 273 28.90 -2.77 7.92
N ARG A 274 28.88 -2.09 9.08
CA ARG A 274 29.79 -2.38 10.20
C ARG A 274 29.65 -3.81 10.73
N SER A 275 28.46 -4.38 10.65
CA SER A 275 28.16 -5.74 11.13
C SER A 275 28.38 -6.81 10.07
N GLY A 276 28.78 -6.44 8.85
CA GLY A 276 29.16 -7.37 7.78
C GLY A 276 28.00 -7.94 6.96
N PHE A 277 26.77 -7.43 7.10
CA PHE A 277 25.60 -7.98 6.40
C PHE A 277 25.30 -7.31 5.04
N GLN A 278 26.23 -6.52 4.50
CA GLN A 278 26.02 -5.68 3.31
C GLN A 278 25.64 -6.46 2.03
N SER A 279 26.04 -7.73 1.94
CA SER A 279 25.76 -8.61 0.79
C SER A 279 24.55 -9.52 0.98
N GLU A 280 23.87 -9.47 2.12
CA GLU A 280 22.75 -10.37 2.40
C GLU A 280 21.53 -10.01 1.53
N GLN A 281 21.00 -11.01 0.83
CA GLN A 281 19.92 -10.83 -0.14
C GLN A 281 18.64 -10.25 0.50
N LEU A 282 18.29 -10.72 1.71
CA LEU A 282 17.14 -10.23 2.46
C LEU A 282 17.27 -8.73 2.72
N ILE A 283 18.43 -8.30 3.20
CA ILE A 283 18.72 -6.93 3.58
C ILE A 283 18.75 -6.00 2.38
N THR A 284 19.44 -6.40 1.31
CA THR A 284 19.60 -5.56 0.11
C THR A 284 18.24 -5.23 -0.51
N SER A 285 17.30 -6.17 -0.49
CA SER A 285 15.91 -5.90 -0.89
C SER A 285 15.20 -4.88 -0.01
N ALA A 286 15.39 -4.94 1.32
CA ALA A 286 14.81 -3.99 2.27
C ALA A 286 15.46 -2.60 2.20
N LEU A 287 16.76 -2.52 1.91
CA LEU A 287 17.48 -1.26 1.68
C LEU A 287 17.02 -0.57 0.40
N VAL A 288 16.89 -1.31 -0.70
CA VAL A 288 16.33 -0.77 -1.95
C VAL A 288 14.92 -0.25 -1.72
N ASP A 289 14.06 -1.01 -1.01
CA ASP A 289 12.70 -0.57 -0.68
C ASP A 289 12.69 0.71 0.18
N LEU A 290 13.56 0.81 1.19
CA LEU A 290 13.74 2.01 2.01
C LEU A 290 14.07 3.23 1.15
N TYR A 291 15.11 3.13 0.33
CA TYR A 291 15.56 4.25 -0.47
C TYR A 291 14.55 4.63 -1.54
N CYS A 292 13.90 3.66 -2.18
CA CYS A 292 12.84 3.93 -3.14
C CYS A 292 11.60 4.58 -2.50
N SER A 293 11.16 4.08 -1.34
CA SER A 293 9.98 4.61 -0.63
C SER A 293 10.21 6.01 -0.04
N SER A 294 11.47 6.42 0.13
CA SER A 294 11.88 7.73 0.64
C SER A 294 12.40 8.69 -0.44
N ASP A 295 12.15 8.41 -1.73
CA ASP A 295 12.57 9.26 -2.86
C ASP A 295 14.09 9.51 -2.95
N ALA A 296 14.89 8.58 -2.43
CA ALA A 296 16.36 8.63 -2.43
C ALA A 296 16.93 7.68 -3.49
N LEU A 297 16.62 7.95 -4.76
CA LEU A 297 16.95 7.05 -5.87
C LEU A 297 18.46 6.78 -6.03
N ASP A 298 19.29 7.80 -5.85
CA ASP A 298 20.75 7.65 -6.01
C ASP A 298 21.32 6.62 -5.01
N ASP A 299 20.85 6.64 -3.77
CA ASP A 299 21.25 5.67 -2.74
C ASP A 299 20.73 4.26 -3.08
N ALA A 300 19.51 4.15 -3.62
CA ALA A 300 18.94 2.87 -4.05
C ALA A 300 19.76 2.23 -5.18
N LEU A 301 20.18 3.05 -6.17
CA LEU A 301 20.99 2.59 -7.29
C LEU A 301 22.41 2.24 -6.87
N LEU A 302 23.00 2.95 -5.89
CA LEU A 302 24.29 2.58 -5.31
C LEU A 302 24.22 1.19 -4.68
N VAL A 303 23.24 0.94 -3.80
CA VAL A 303 23.05 -0.37 -3.16
C VAL A 303 22.84 -1.47 -4.21
N TYR A 304 22.07 -1.19 -5.26
CA TYR A 304 21.78 -2.18 -6.30
C TYR A 304 22.99 -2.50 -7.20
N ASN A 305 23.75 -1.48 -7.60
CA ASN A 305 24.91 -1.65 -8.49
C ASN A 305 26.11 -2.29 -7.78
N ASP A 306 26.19 -2.20 -6.45
CA ASP A 306 27.21 -2.90 -5.67
C ASP A 306 26.96 -4.43 -5.60
N LEU A 307 25.80 -4.92 -6.05
CA LEU A 307 25.48 -6.35 -6.07
C LEU A 307 26.07 -7.04 -7.30
N GLU A 308 26.88 -8.07 -7.09
CA GLU A 308 27.40 -8.91 -8.19
C GLU A 308 26.28 -9.68 -8.91
N MET A 309 25.32 -10.20 -8.16
CA MET A 309 24.16 -10.95 -8.67
C MET A 309 22.89 -10.54 -7.92
N PRO A 310 22.20 -9.47 -8.37
CA PRO A 310 20.92 -9.07 -7.77
C PRO A 310 19.89 -10.19 -7.85
N SER A 311 19.15 -10.40 -6.77
CA SER A 311 18.05 -11.34 -6.78
C SER A 311 16.82 -10.80 -7.52
N LEU A 312 15.97 -11.69 -8.03
CA LEU A 312 14.69 -11.32 -8.65
C LEU A 312 13.84 -10.42 -7.73
N ILE A 313 13.85 -10.68 -6.42
CA ILE A 313 13.12 -9.87 -5.43
C ILE A 313 13.69 -8.46 -5.40
N THR A 314 15.02 -8.32 -5.26
CA THR A 314 15.70 -7.02 -5.20
C THR A 314 15.48 -6.21 -6.49
N SER A 315 15.61 -6.84 -7.67
CA SER A 315 15.37 -6.20 -8.96
C SER A 315 13.90 -5.79 -9.14
N ASN A 316 12.95 -6.65 -8.77
CA ASN A 316 11.52 -6.32 -8.83
C ASN A 316 11.16 -5.18 -7.88
N THR A 317 11.76 -5.13 -6.68
CA THR A 317 11.59 -4.01 -5.74
C THR A 317 12.13 -2.70 -6.33
N LEU A 318 13.31 -2.72 -6.95
CA LEU A 318 13.87 -1.54 -7.62
C LEU A 318 12.98 -1.07 -8.78
N ILE A 319 12.54 -1.99 -9.64
CA ILE A 319 11.63 -1.68 -10.76
C ILE A 319 10.33 -1.05 -10.21
N ALA A 320 9.74 -1.61 -9.16
CA ALA A 320 8.53 -1.06 -8.54
C ALA A 320 8.76 0.35 -7.98
N GLY A 321 9.91 0.59 -7.33
CA GLY A 321 10.33 1.91 -6.86
C GLY A 321 10.49 2.91 -8.01
N LEU A 322 11.20 2.54 -9.07
CA LEU A 322 11.39 3.36 -10.27
C LEU A 322 10.05 3.73 -10.94
N ILE A 323 9.09 2.80 -10.98
CA ILE A 323 7.72 3.08 -11.47
C ILE A 323 7.04 4.15 -10.61
N SER A 324 7.15 4.07 -9.28
CA SER A 324 6.52 5.05 -8.38
C SER A 324 7.10 6.45 -8.51
N MET A 325 8.37 6.56 -8.90
CA MET A 325 9.06 7.83 -9.19
C MET A 325 8.86 8.32 -10.63
N GLY A 326 8.14 7.57 -11.48
CA GLY A 326 7.95 7.92 -12.89
C GLY A 326 9.18 7.70 -13.78
N ARG A 327 10.22 6.99 -13.32
CA ARG A 327 11.44 6.68 -14.07
C ARG A 327 11.28 5.41 -14.92
N THR A 328 10.38 5.44 -15.89
CA THR A 328 10.00 4.26 -16.69
C THR A 328 11.12 3.69 -17.56
N GLU A 329 12.03 4.53 -18.08
CA GLU A 329 13.18 4.08 -18.88
C GLU A 329 14.22 3.31 -18.07
N ASP A 330 14.53 3.77 -16.86
CA ASP A 330 15.44 3.07 -15.94
C ASP A 330 14.87 1.69 -15.55
N ALA A 331 13.55 1.62 -15.32
CA ALA A 331 12.87 0.36 -15.03
C ALA A 331 13.00 -0.65 -16.19
N LYS A 332 12.87 -0.20 -17.45
CA LYS A 332 13.08 -1.04 -18.64
C LYS A 332 14.52 -1.55 -18.73
N MET A 333 15.49 -0.69 -18.41
CA MET A 333 16.90 -1.06 -18.44
C MET A 333 17.22 -2.13 -17.39
N VAL A 334 16.78 -1.94 -16.14
CA VAL A 334 16.96 -2.95 -15.09
C VAL A 334 16.33 -4.28 -15.52
N PHE A 335 15.10 -4.28 -16.05
CA PHE A 335 14.45 -5.49 -16.53
C PHE A 335 15.24 -6.19 -17.66
N SER A 336 15.78 -5.42 -18.61
CA SER A 336 16.58 -5.99 -19.72
C SER A 336 17.89 -6.63 -19.27
N GLN A 337 18.44 -6.19 -18.13
CA GLN A 337 19.68 -6.70 -17.55
C GLN A 337 19.47 -7.93 -16.66
N MET A 338 18.23 -8.23 -16.25
CA MET A 338 17.93 -9.41 -15.45
C MET A 338 18.15 -10.70 -16.28
N PRO A 339 18.89 -11.70 -15.74
CA PRO A 339 19.15 -12.95 -16.46
C PRO A 339 17.92 -13.86 -16.56
N GLU A 340 17.05 -13.81 -15.55
CA GLU A 340 15.77 -14.53 -15.52
C GLU A 340 14.65 -13.53 -15.20
N HIS A 341 13.43 -13.85 -15.63
CA HIS A 341 12.23 -13.07 -15.35
C HIS A 341 11.15 -13.98 -14.80
N ASP A 342 10.53 -13.57 -13.70
CA ASP A 342 9.35 -14.25 -13.17
C ASP A 342 8.06 -13.54 -13.61
N SER A 343 6.90 -14.13 -13.30
CA SER A 343 5.61 -13.51 -13.60
C SER A 343 5.46 -12.12 -12.96
N GLY A 344 6.13 -11.87 -11.82
CA GLY A 344 6.15 -10.57 -11.15
C GLY A 344 6.90 -9.50 -11.96
N SER A 345 8.08 -9.82 -12.46
CA SER A 345 8.90 -8.96 -13.31
C SER A 345 8.13 -8.53 -14.57
N TYR A 346 7.48 -9.48 -15.25
CA TYR A 346 6.65 -9.17 -16.42
C TYR A 346 5.45 -8.28 -16.08
N ASN A 347 4.77 -8.51 -14.95
CA ASN A 347 3.64 -7.69 -14.52
C ASN A 347 4.05 -6.24 -14.24
N LEU A 348 5.23 -6.04 -13.63
CA LEU A 348 5.81 -4.71 -13.44
C LEU A 348 6.10 -4.04 -14.79
N MET A 349 6.63 -4.78 -15.77
CA MET A 349 6.87 -4.22 -17.11
C MET A 349 5.59 -3.90 -17.88
N ILE A 350 4.55 -4.72 -17.79
CA ILE A 350 3.24 -4.39 -18.36
C ILE A 350 2.74 -3.07 -17.78
N LYS A 351 2.92 -2.84 -16.47
CA LYS A 351 2.60 -1.55 -15.83
C LYS A 351 3.44 -0.40 -16.37
N VAL A 352 4.74 -0.59 -16.58
CA VAL A 352 5.64 0.43 -17.17
C VAL A 352 5.16 0.82 -18.57
N TYR A 353 4.99 -0.14 -19.48
CA TYR A 353 4.56 0.13 -20.85
C TYR A 353 3.13 0.71 -20.91
N ALA A 354 2.27 0.38 -19.95
CA ALA A 354 0.94 0.97 -19.83
C ALA A 354 1.00 2.45 -19.44
N ILE A 355 1.86 2.84 -18.49
CA ILE A 355 2.08 4.24 -18.10
C ILE A 355 2.58 5.05 -19.30
N ASP A 356 3.48 4.48 -20.12
CA ASP A 356 3.99 5.11 -21.34
C ASP A 356 2.99 5.09 -22.52
N GLY A 357 1.81 4.50 -22.36
CA GLY A 357 0.78 4.38 -23.41
C GLY A 357 1.14 3.41 -24.55
N ARG A 358 2.16 2.55 -24.39
CA ARG A 358 2.66 1.61 -25.41
C ARG A 358 1.93 0.26 -25.37
N LEU A 359 0.66 0.27 -25.76
CA LEU A 359 -0.23 -0.90 -25.70
C LEU A 359 0.33 -2.16 -26.42
N GLU A 360 0.92 -1.99 -27.60
CA GLU A 360 1.44 -3.11 -28.39
C GLU A 360 2.62 -3.82 -27.70
N ASP A 361 3.44 -3.08 -26.94
CA ASP A 361 4.55 -3.68 -26.20
C ASP A 361 4.07 -4.39 -24.93
N CYS A 362 3.01 -3.89 -24.27
CA CYS A 362 2.30 -4.63 -23.22
C CYS A 362 1.83 -5.99 -23.75
N ARG A 363 1.20 -6.00 -24.93
CA ARG A 363 0.70 -7.22 -25.58
C ARG A 363 1.82 -8.18 -25.90
N ARG A 364 2.89 -7.71 -26.54
CA ARG A 364 4.07 -8.53 -26.87
C ARG A 364 4.70 -9.15 -25.62
N LEU A 365 4.81 -8.39 -24.53
CA LEU A 365 5.33 -8.92 -23.26
C LEU A 365 4.40 -9.98 -22.68
N PHE A 366 3.08 -9.71 -22.64
CA PHE A 366 2.08 -10.65 -22.16
C PHE A 366 2.07 -11.97 -22.96
N GLU A 367 2.27 -11.88 -24.28
CA GLU A 367 2.40 -13.05 -25.16
C GLU A 367 3.68 -13.84 -24.88
N LYS A 368 4.80 -13.17 -24.59
CA LYS A 368 6.09 -13.79 -24.25
C LYS A 368 6.15 -14.43 -22.86
N MET A 369 5.20 -14.15 -21.97
CA MET A 369 5.22 -14.68 -20.59
C MET A 369 5.17 -16.21 -20.57
N PRO A 370 6.17 -16.91 -19.98
CA PRO A 370 6.20 -18.37 -19.93
C PRO A 370 5.06 -18.97 -19.10
N ARG A 371 4.67 -18.28 -18.02
CA ARG A 371 3.55 -18.64 -17.15
C ARG A 371 2.71 -17.42 -16.85
N ARG A 372 1.47 -17.45 -17.34
CA ARG A 372 0.44 -16.47 -17.03
C ARG A 372 -0.32 -16.93 -15.79
N ASN A 373 -0.53 -15.99 -14.88
CA ASN A 373 -1.36 -16.17 -13.70
C ASN A 373 -2.48 -15.12 -13.69
N MET A 374 -3.40 -15.23 -12.74
CA MET A 374 -4.54 -14.31 -12.63
C MET A 374 -4.10 -12.83 -12.54
N VAL A 375 -2.98 -12.55 -11.88
CA VAL A 375 -2.42 -11.19 -11.79
C VAL A 375 -2.04 -10.65 -13.17
N SER A 376 -1.31 -11.44 -13.98
CA SER A 376 -0.93 -11.03 -15.34
C SER A 376 -2.13 -10.80 -16.24
N LEU A 377 -3.16 -11.64 -16.13
CA LEU A 377 -4.42 -11.53 -16.88
C LEU A 377 -5.20 -10.28 -16.47
N ASN A 378 -5.35 -10.03 -15.17
CA ASN A 378 -6.00 -8.84 -14.63
C ASN A 378 -5.25 -7.56 -15.02
N SER A 379 -3.92 -7.57 -14.98
CA SER A 379 -3.08 -6.45 -15.44
C SER A 379 -3.29 -6.15 -16.92
N MET A 380 -3.17 -7.16 -17.79
CA MET A 380 -3.36 -6.97 -19.23
C MET A 380 -4.79 -6.53 -19.57
N MET A 381 -5.79 -7.09 -18.89
CA MET A 381 -7.18 -6.70 -19.03
C MET A 381 -7.40 -5.23 -18.63
N SER A 382 -6.85 -4.79 -17.50
CA SER A 382 -6.92 -3.39 -17.07
C SER A 382 -6.31 -2.44 -18.09
N VAL A 383 -5.19 -2.81 -18.70
CA VAL A 383 -4.52 -2.00 -19.74
C VAL A 383 -5.39 -1.90 -21.00
N LEU A 384 -5.94 -3.03 -21.48
CA LEU A 384 -6.81 -3.03 -22.66
C LEU A 384 -8.06 -2.15 -22.44
N LEU A 385 -8.66 -2.22 -21.26
CA LEU A 385 -9.85 -1.46 -20.90
C LEU A 385 -9.57 0.05 -20.80
N GLN A 386 -8.43 0.45 -20.21
CA GLN A 386 -8.00 1.84 -20.13
C GLN A 386 -7.72 2.47 -21.51
N ASN A 387 -7.30 1.66 -22.48
CA ASN A 387 -6.97 2.10 -23.84
C ASN A 387 -8.14 2.01 -24.83
N GLY A 388 -9.39 1.85 -24.37
CA GLY A 388 -10.55 1.81 -25.28
C GLY A 388 -10.84 0.46 -25.93
N ARG A 389 -10.04 -0.58 -25.67
CA ARG A 389 -10.11 -1.88 -26.35
C ARG A 389 -11.02 -2.86 -25.61
N LEU A 390 -12.27 -2.43 -25.36
CA LEU A 390 -13.25 -3.17 -24.58
C LEU A 390 -13.50 -4.59 -25.11
N GLU A 391 -13.58 -4.78 -26.43
CA GLU A 391 -13.81 -6.10 -27.04
C GLU A 391 -12.69 -7.12 -26.72
N GLU A 392 -11.43 -6.68 -26.69
CA GLU A 392 -10.31 -7.55 -26.34
C GLU A 392 -10.25 -7.84 -24.85
N GLY A 393 -10.56 -6.83 -24.02
CA GLY A 393 -10.76 -7.04 -22.59
C GLY A 393 -11.85 -8.09 -22.31
N LEU A 394 -12.98 -8.01 -23.03
CA LEU A 394 -14.07 -8.99 -22.95
C LEU A 394 -13.65 -10.39 -23.41
N LYS A 395 -12.87 -10.50 -24.49
CA LYS A 395 -12.32 -11.80 -24.93
C LYS A 395 -11.46 -12.43 -23.85
N LEU A 396 -10.56 -11.66 -23.23
CA LEU A 396 -9.77 -12.18 -22.10
C LEU A 396 -10.64 -12.55 -20.91
N PHE A 397 -11.66 -11.75 -20.59
CA PHE A 397 -12.61 -12.05 -19.52
C PHE A 397 -13.33 -13.37 -19.76
N GLU A 398 -13.82 -13.63 -20.97
CA GLU A 398 -14.48 -14.88 -21.36
C GLU A 398 -13.54 -16.09 -21.37
N GLN A 399 -12.27 -15.92 -21.75
CA GLN A 399 -11.29 -17.01 -21.72
C GLN A 399 -11.04 -17.57 -20.31
N ILE A 400 -11.17 -16.74 -19.27
CA ILE A 400 -10.86 -17.12 -17.88
C ILE A 400 -12.11 -17.38 -17.03
N LYS A 401 -13.24 -17.72 -17.67
CA LYS A 401 -14.57 -17.81 -17.04
C LYS A 401 -14.61 -18.61 -15.74
N ASP A 402 -13.90 -19.73 -15.67
CA ASP A 402 -13.94 -20.65 -14.53
C ASP A 402 -12.95 -20.27 -13.41
N GLU A 403 -12.03 -19.34 -13.67
CA GLU A 403 -10.97 -18.94 -12.73
C GLU A 403 -11.11 -17.48 -12.24
N ARG A 404 -12.15 -16.75 -12.67
CA ARG A 404 -12.31 -15.31 -12.35
C ARG A 404 -12.36 -15.07 -10.84
N ASP A 405 -11.51 -14.17 -10.36
CA ASP A 405 -11.56 -13.69 -8.99
C ASP A 405 -12.30 -12.34 -8.89
N THR A 406 -12.54 -11.87 -7.66
CA THR A 406 -13.18 -10.56 -7.41
C THR A 406 -12.44 -9.42 -8.11
N ILE A 407 -11.13 -9.52 -8.30
CA ILE A 407 -10.32 -8.48 -8.96
C ILE A 407 -10.64 -8.45 -10.45
N THR A 408 -10.76 -9.60 -11.12
CA THR A 408 -11.15 -9.70 -12.53
C THR A 408 -12.50 -9.03 -12.80
N TRP A 409 -13.50 -9.31 -11.96
CA TRP A 409 -14.83 -8.69 -12.08
C TRP A 409 -14.77 -7.18 -11.86
N ASN A 410 -14.01 -6.72 -10.87
CA ASN A 410 -13.82 -5.29 -10.61
C ASN A 410 -13.13 -4.58 -11.78
N SER A 411 -12.09 -5.18 -12.38
CA SER A 411 -11.40 -4.64 -13.56
C SER A 411 -12.38 -4.46 -14.72
N MET A 412 -13.26 -5.44 -14.99
CA MET A 412 -14.28 -5.30 -16.03
C MET A 412 -15.35 -4.24 -15.71
N ILE A 413 -15.84 -4.19 -14.47
CA ILE A 413 -16.80 -3.15 -14.05
C ILE A 413 -16.18 -1.76 -14.24
N SER A 414 -14.94 -1.55 -13.76
CA SER A 414 -14.20 -0.30 -13.97
C SER A 414 -13.95 0.00 -15.45
N GLY A 415 -13.64 -1.01 -16.26
CA GLY A 415 -13.44 -0.86 -17.69
C GLY A 415 -14.69 -0.40 -18.43
N TYR A 416 -15.86 -0.96 -18.12
CA TYR A 416 -17.12 -0.48 -18.69
C TYR A 416 -17.40 0.99 -18.33
N ILE A 417 -17.09 1.40 -17.10
CA ILE A 417 -17.26 2.80 -16.65
C ILE A 417 -16.31 3.73 -17.40
N GLN A 418 -15.05 3.34 -17.57
CA GLN A 418 -14.04 4.14 -18.29
C GLN A 418 -14.33 4.26 -19.79
N ASN A 419 -15.08 3.32 -20.36
CA ASN A 419 -15.50 3.31 -21.77
C ASN A 419 -16.91 3.88 -21.98
N ASP A 420 -17.37 4.78 -21.11
CA ASP A 420 -18.69 5.43 -21.17
C ASP A 420 -19.88 4.45 -21.26
N GLN A 421 -19.75 3.25 -20.71
CA GLN A 421 -20.80 2.22 -20.62
C GLN A 421 -21.17 1.81 -19.17
N PRO A 422 -21.47 2.78 -18.28
CA PRO A 422 -21.79 2.50 -16.87
C PRO A 422 -23.07 1.67 -16.66
N SER A 423 -24.00 1.65 -17.62
CA SER A 423 -25.19 0.78 -17.58
C SER A 423 -24.83 -0.71 -17.68
N GLU A 424 -23.86 -1.07 -18.53
CA GLU A 424 -23.34 -2.43 -18.64
C GLU A 424 -22.55 -2.84 -17.39
N ALA A 425 -21.84 -1.90 -16.77
CA ALA A 425 -21.17 -2.12 -15.48
C ALA A 425 -22.15 -2.55 -14.38
N LEU A 426 -23.32 -1.90 -14.29
CA LEU A 426 -24.39 -2.27 -13.36
C LEU A 426 -25.00 -3.65 -13.69
N LYS A 427 -25.21 -3.98 -14.97
CA LYS A 427 -25.68 -5.31 -15.38
C LYS A 427 -24.66 -6.39 -15.00
N LEU A 428 -23.38 -6.14 -15.21
CA LEU A 428 -22.30 -7.05 -14.84
C LEU A 428 -22.26 -7.28 -13.32
N PHE A 429 -22.51 -6.25 -12.53
CA PHE A 429 -22.65 -6.38 -11.08
C PHE A 429 -23.84 -7.25 -10.66
N VAL A 430 -24.97 -7.18 -11.36
CA VAL A 430 -26.11 -8.09 -11.12
C VAL A 430 -25.71 -9.54 -11.40
N VAL A 431 -24.94 -9.80 -12.46
CA VAL A 431 -24.41 -11.13 -12.76
C VAL A 431 -23.45 -11.59 -11.66
N MET A 432 -22.53 -10.73 -11.21
CA MET A 432 -21.62 -11.00 -10.09
C MET A 432 -22.39 -11.39 -8.82
N CYS A 433 -23.50 -10.71 -8.53
CA CYS A 433 -24.38 -11.04 -7.40
C CYS A 433 -25.06 -12.41 -7.56
N ARG A 434 -25.56 -12.74 -8.76
CA ARG A 434 -26.21 -14.04 -9.04
C ARG A 434 -25.25 -15.22 -8.91
N LEU A 435 -23.99 -15.01 -9.29
CA LEU A 435 -22.93 -16.01 -9.16
C LEU A 435 -22.35 -16.09 -7.74
N SER A 436 -22.87 -15.32 -6.78
CA SER A 436 -22.42 -15.31 -5.38
C SER A 436 -20.91 -15.04 -5.22
N ILE A 437 -20.34 -14.24 -6.11
CA ILE A 437 -18.92 -13.87 -6.09
C ILE A 437 -18.70 -12.82 -5.00
N GLY A 438 -17.63 -12.99 -4.22
CA GLY A 438 -17.28 -12.07 -3.13
C GLY A 438 -17.08 -10.65 -3.64
N ARG A 439 -17.60 -9.66 -2.90
CA ARG A 439 -17.50 -8.22 -3.22
C ARG A 439 -16.43 -7.58 -2.35
N SER A 440 -15.73 -6.60 -2.92
CA SER A 440 -14.74 -5.83 -2.17
C SER A 440 -15.17 -4.35 -2.06
N PRO A 441 -14.52 -3.57 -1.17
CA PRO A 441 -14.68 -2.12 -1.13
C PRO A 441 -14.51 -1.46 -2.51
N SER A 442 -13.57 -1.95 -3.33
CA SER A 442 -13.33 -1.46 -4.69
C SER A 442 -14.54 -1.68 -5.62
N THR A 443 -15.26 -2.78 -5.47
CA THR A 443 -16.49 -3.06 -6.23
C THR A 443 -17.52 -1.94 -6.02
N PHE A 444 -17.80 -1.61 -4.76
CA PHE A 444 -18.78 -0.58 -4.42
C PHE A 444 -18.31 0.82 -4.82
N SER A 445 -17.03 1.14 -4.60
CA SER A 445 -16.45 2.43 -5.02
C SER A 445 -16.61 2.65 -6.53
N ALA A 446 -16.30 1.65 -7.35
CA ALA A 446 -16.48 1.73 -8.80
C ALA A 446 -17.94 1.94 -9.21
N LEU A 447 -18.88 1.16 -8.64
CA LEU A 447 -20.30 1.28 -8.97
C LEU A 447 -20.90 2.61 -8.53
N LEU A 448 -20.53 3.11 -7.34
CA LEU A 448 -20.95 4.42 -6.85
C LEU A 448 -20.41 5.53 -7.74
N HIS A 449 -19.14 5.42 -8.17
CA HIS A 449 -18.56 6.36 -9.13
C HIS A 449 -19.30 6.36 -10.47
N ALA A 450 -19.69 5.17 -10.96
CA ALA A 450 -20.51 5.05 -12.17
C ALA A 450 -21.86 5.79 -12.02
N CYS A 451 -22.55 5.56 -10.91
CA CYS A 451 -23.83 6.23 -10.63
C CYS A 451 -23.66 7.74 -10.51
N ALA A 452 -22.57 8.18 -9.90
CA ALA A 452 -22.22 9.59 -9.72
C ALA A 452 -21.92 10.30 -11.05
N ALA A 453 -21.22 9.62 -11.97
CA ALA A 453 -20.85 10.16 -13.28
C ALA A 453 -22.06 10.42 -14.18
N ILE A 454 -23.09 9.55 -14.12
CA ILE A 454 -24.31 9.70 -14.92
C ILE A 454 -25.38 10.54 -14.18
N GLY A 455 -25.31 10.63 -12.85
CA GLY A 455 -26.39 11.20 -12.01
C GLY A 455 -27.56 10.23 -11.79
N MET A 456 -27.31 8.93 -11.76
CA MET A 456 -28.33 7.87 -11.58
C MET A 456 -28.64 7.62 -10.10
N LEU A 457 -29.44 8.50 -9.48
CA LEU A 457 -29.75 8.44 -8.05
C LEU A 457 -30.38 7.12 -7.59
N GLU A 458 -31.36 6.59 -8.34
CA GLU A 458 -32.09 5.38 -7.94
C GLU A 458 -31.20 4.14 -7.97
N GLN A 459 -30.37 4.00 -9.00
CA GLN A 459 -29.36 2.95 -9.09
C GLN A 459 -28.31 3.10 -7.97
N GLY A 460 -27.89 4.33 -7.67
CA GLY A 460 -27.01 4.64 -6.55
C GLY A 460 -27.59 4.19 -5.20
N LYS A 461 -28.88 4.46 -4.95
CA LYS A 461 -29.61 3.99 -3.76
C LYS A 461 -29.69 2.46 -3.70
N MET A 462 -29.89 1.78 -4.83
CA MET A 462 -29.87 0.32 -4.88
C MET A 462 -28.50 -0.23 -4.49
N VAL A 463 -27.41 0.33 -5.04
CA VAL A 463 -26.03 -0.04 -4.68
C VAL A 463 -25.76 0.23 -3.20
N HIS A 464 -26.24 1.36 -2.66
CA HIS A 464 -26.12 1.70 -1.24
C HIS A 464 -26.89 0.71 -0.34
N ALA A 465 -28.14 0.36 -0.68
CA ALA A 465 -28.91 -0.64 0.08
C ALA A 465 -28.21 -2.01 0.12
N TYR A 466 -27.49 -2.34 -0.94
CA TYR A 466 -26.63 -3.52 -1.01
C TYR A 466 -25.35 -3.38 -0.18
N LEU A 467 -24.76 -2.19 -0.12
CA LEU A 467 -23.60 -1.88 0.71
C LEU A 467 -23.93 -2.02 2.21
N CYS A 468 -25.10 -1.54 2.64
CA CYS A 468 -25.55 -1.66 4.04
C CYS A 468 -25.70 -3.12 4.52
N LYS A 469 -25.79 -4.09 3.60
CA LYS A 469 -25.83 -5.52 3.91
C LYS A 469 -24.44 -6.14 4.07
N THR A 470 -23.39 -5.33 3.97
CA THR A 470 -21.98 -5.74 4.08
C THR A 470 -21.30 -4.97 5.20
N SER A 471 -20.13 -5.44 5.65
CA SER A 471 -19.33 -4.75 6.68
C SER A 471 -18.48 -3.59 6.13
N PHE A 472 -18.78 -3.08 4.93
CA PHE A 472 -17.98 -2.06 4.24
C PHE A 472 -18.57 -0.65 4.30
N ASP A 473 -19.74 -0.49 4.92
CA ASP A 473 -20.44 0.78 5.14
C ASP A 473 -19.58 1.79 5.93
N SER A 474 -18.80 1.31 6.88
CA SER A 474 -17.86 2.11 7.69
C SER A 474 -16.51 2.40 7.00
N ASN A 475 -16.27 1.82 5.82
CA ASN A 475 -14.99 1.97 5.12
C ASN A 475 -14.84 3.39 4.54
N GLY A 476 -13.77 4.10 4.91
CA GLY A 476 -13.56 5.49 4.48
C GLY A 476 -13.49 5.69 2.96
N HIS A 477 -12.96 4.74 2.19
CA HIS A 477 -12.92 4.87 0.74
C HIS A 477 -14.30 4.71 0.10
N VAL A 478 -15.07 3.71 0.55
CA VAL A 478 -16.44 3.48 0.06
C VAL A 478 -17.38 4.60 0.49
N GLY A 479 -17.28 5.03 1.75
CA GLY A 479 -18.04 6.16 2.28
C GLY A 479 -17.77 7.45 1.52
N THR A 480 -16.51 7.72 1.15
CA THR A 480 -16.17 8.88 0.30
C THR A 480 -16.85 8.81 -1.06
N ALA A 481 -16.80 7.65 -1.73
CA ALA A 481 -17.46 7.45 -3.03
C ALA A 481 -18.99 7.56 -2.93
N LEU A 482 -19.57 7.10 -1.82
CA LEU A 482 -21.00 7.19 -1.55
C LEU A 482 -21.44 8.64 -1.31
N THR A 483 -20.69 9.39 -0.52
CA THR A 483 -20.91 10.81 -0.28
C THR A 483 -20.82 11.61 -1.59
N ASP A 484 -19.79 11.36 -2.42
CA ASP A 484 -19.65 11.99 -3.75
C ASP A 484 -20.83 11.66 -4.67
N MET A 485 -21.28 10.39 -4.70
CA MET A 485 -22.41 9.95 -5.50
C MET A 485 -23.69 10.72 -5.15
N TYR A 486 -24.02 10.81 -3.87
CA TYR A 486 -25.20 11.55 -3.43
C TYR A 486 -25.11 13.05 -3.72
N PHE A 487 -23.93 13.67 -3.52
CA PHE A 487 -23.73 15.07 -3.85
C PHE A 487 -23.87 15.36 -5.35
N LYS A 488 -23.32 14.51 -6.22
CA LYS A 488 -23.46 14.64 -7.68
C LYS A 488 -24.88 14.38 -8.17
N CYS A 489 -25.63 13.55 -7.45
CA CYS A 489 -27.06 13.34 -7.69
C CYS A 489 -27.96 14.42 -7.06
N GLY A 490 -27.40 15.43 -6.39
CA GLY A 490 -28.14 16.53 -5.77
C GLY A 490 -28.83 16.21 -4.45
N CYS A 491 -28.58 15.04 -3.85
CA CYS A 491 -29.20 14.62 -2.59
C CYS A 491 -28.29 14.93 -1.39
N VAL A 492 -28.28 16.19 -0.96
CA VAL A 492 -27.37 16.70 0.09
C VAL A 492 -27.58 16.02 1.46
N SER A 493 -28.83 15.76 1.85
CA SER A 493 -29.15 15.12 3.15
C SER A 493 -28.57 13.71 3.27
N ASP A 494 -28.71 12.91 2.20
CA ASP A 494 -28.22 11.54 2.17
C ASP A 494 -26.69 11.52 2.09
N ALA A 495 -26.09 12.49 1.38
CA ALA A 495 -24.63 12.64 1.31
C ALA A 495 -24.01 12.94 2.70
N GLN A 496 -24.62 13.86 3.45
CA GLN A 496 -24.21 14.19 4.83
C GLN A 496 -24.40 13.00 5.77
N SER A 497 -25.51 12.27 5.62
CA SER A 497 -25.78 11.05 6.40
C SER A 497 -24.74 9.97 6.11
N ALA A 498 -24.44 9.71 4.83
CA ALA A 498 -23.41 8.77 4.40
C ALA A 498 -22.03 9.11 4.96
N PHE A 499 -21.66 10.40 5.00
CA PHE A 499 -20.41 10.84 5.62
C PHE A 499 -20.37 10.52 7.12
N GLY A 500 -21.51 10.63 7.82
CA GLY A 500 -21.63 10.33 9.25
C GLY A 500 -21.31 8.88 9.63
N TYR A 501 -21.42 7.93 8.70
CA TYR A 501 -21.09 6.52 8.93
C TYR A 501 -19.59 6.19 8.80
N ILE A 502 -18.76 7.13 8.33
CA ILE A 502 -17.32 6.92 8.16
C ILE A 502 -16.62 6.93 9.53
N THR A 503 -16.02 5.79 9.93
CA THR A 503 -15.36 5.65 11.25
C THR A 503 -14.06 6.46 11.37
N SER A 504 -13.31 6.61 10.27
CA SER A 504 -12.07 7.39 10.23
C SER A 504 -12.01 8.20 8.94
N ALA A 505 -12.59 9.41 9.00
CA ALA A 505 -12.63 10.33 7.87
C ALA A 505 -11.22 10.86 7.55
N ASN A 506 -10.71 10.49 6.38
CA ASN A 506 -9.43 10.97 5.85
C ASN A 506 -9.60 12.27 5.03
N VAL A 507 -8.50 12.83 4.55
CA VAL A 507 -8.49 14.06 3.73
C VAL A 507 -9.51 13.98 2.59
N ALA A 508 -9.51 12.90 1.80
CA ALA A 508 -10.40 12.72 0.66
C ALA A 508 -11.89 12.76 1.04
N SER A 509 -12.28 12.12 2.14
CA SER A 509 -13.67 12.15 2.63
C SER A 509 -14.12 13.56 3.01
N TRP A 510 -13.27 14.31 3.74
CA TRP A 510 -13.57 15.71 4.11
C TRP A 510 -13.61 16.62 2.89
N THR A 511 -12.68 16.44 1.94
CA THR A 511 -12.66 17.20 0.68
C THR A 511 -13.94 16.95 -0.12
N SER A 512 -14.39 15.70 -0.25
CA SER A 512 -15.63 15.36 -0.94
C SER A 512 -16.85 16.03 -0.27
N LEU A 513 -16.92 16.01 1.07
CA LEU A 513 -17.98 16.70 1.82
C LEU A 513 -17.98 18.21 1.58
N ILE A 514 -16.83 18.87 1.69
CA ILE A 514 -16.70 20.32 1.53
C ILE A 514 -17.04 20.74 0.10
N ASN A 515 -16.51 20.03 -0.90
CA ASN A 515 -16.76 20.31 -2.32
C ASN A 515 -18.23 20.07 -2.69
N GLY A 516 -18.80 18.96 -2.23
CA GLY A 516 -20.19 18.62 -2.46
C GLY A 516 -21.15 19.68 -1.92
N LEU A 517 -20.92 20.16 -0.70
CA LEU A 517 -21.68 21.26 -0.11
C LEU A 517 -21.52 22.58 -0.87
N ALA A 518 -20.28 22.93 -1.26
CA ALA A 518 -19.99 24.14 -2.01
C ALA A 518 -20.70 24.16 -3.39
N GLN A 519 -20.72 23.02 -4.07
CA GLN A 519 -21.32 22.88 -5.40
C GLN A 519 -22.86 22.90 -5.34
N ASN A 520 -23.46 22.33 -4.31
CA ASN A 520 -24.92 22.24 -4.12
C ASN A 520 -25.54 23.46 -3.40
N GLY A 521 -24.79 24.55 -3.21
CA GLY A 521 -25.34 25.79 -2.64
C GLY A 521 -25.36 25.86 -1.11
N HIS A 522 -24.67 24.95 -0.41
CA HIS A 522 -24.52 24.97 1.04
C HIS A 522 -23.16 25.57 1.45
N TRP A 523 -22.84 26.76 0.92
CA TRP A 523 -21.50 27.38 1.04
C TRP A 523 -21.08 27.69 2.48
N LEU A 524 -22.00 28.14 3.34
CA LEU A 524 -21.68 28.40 4.75
C LEU A 524 -21.37 27.11 5.50
N GLU A 525 -22.14 26.04 5.23
CA GLU A 525 -21.89 24.73 5.83
C GLU A 525 -20.54 24.16 5.40
N ALA A 526 -20.14 24.32 4.13
CA ALA A 526 -18.82 23.92 3.66
C ALA A 526 -17.68 24.55 4.49
N LEU A 527 -17.80 25.85 4.82
CA LEU A 527 -16.84 26.55 5.69
C LEU A 527 -16.88 26.05 7.14
N VAL A 528 -18.03 25.61 7.64
CA VAL A 528 -18.16 24.99 8.97
C VAL A 528 -17.50 23.62 9.00
N GLN A 529 -17.68 22.80 7.96
CA GLN A 529 -17.04 21.48 7.86
C GLN A 529 -15.52 21.59 7.79
N PHE A 530 -14.97 22.62 7.14
CA PHE A 530 -13.53 22.89 7.19
C PHE A 530 -13.01 23.11 8.62
N GLY A 531 -13.75 23.87 9.44
CA GLY A 531 -13.41 24.03 10.86
C GLY A 531 -13.43 22.71 11.63
N ARG A 532 -14.33 21.79 11.29
CA ARG A 532 -14.39 20.45 11.89
C ARG A 532 -13.22 19.58 11.43
N MET A 533 -12.89 19.59 10.13
CA MET A 533 -11.72 18.89 9.57
C MET A 533 -10.43 19.23 10.34
N LEU A 534 -10.20 20.53 10.60
CA LEU A 534 -9.03 20.98 11.36
C LEU A 534 -9.05 20.53 12.84
N ARG A 535 -10.21 20.48 13.49
CA ARG A 535 -10.36 19.97 14.86
C ARG A 535 -10.08 18.47 14.97
N HIS A 536 -10.28 17.72 13.88
CA HIS A 536 -9.90 16.32 13.77
C HIS A 536 -8.42 16.12 13.39
N HIS A 537 -7.62 17.19 13.37
CA HIS A 537 -6.19 17.16 12.99
C HIS A 537 -5.94 16.59 11.59
N VAL A 538 -6.89 16.80 10.68
CA VAL A 538 -6.76 16.39 9.27
C VAL A 538 -6.31 17.60 8.45
N ASN A 539 -5.14 17.52 7.83
CA ASN A 539 -4.59 18.62 7.04
C ASN A 539 -5.32 18.74 5.69
N PRO A 540 -5.73 19.95 5.29
CA PRO A 540 -6.32 20.20 3.97
C PRO A 540 -5.31 19.99 2.84
N ASN A 541 -5.80 19.59 1.67
CA ASN A 541 -5.04 19.55 0.43
C ASN A 541 -5.49 20.67 -0.51
N GLU A 542 -4.83 20.77 -1.67
CA GLU A 542 -5.14 21.73 -2.73
C GLU A 542 -6.63 21.72 -3.10
N ILE A 543 -7.20 20.53 -3.32
CA ILE A 543 -8.59 20.36 -3.73
C ILE A 543 -9.58 20.88 -2.66
N THR A 544 -9.27 20.73 -1.37
CA THR A 544 -10.07 21.30 -0.27
C THR A 544 -10.10 22.83 -0.34
N PHE A 545 -8.94 23.46 -0.57
CA PHE A 545 -8.87 24.92 -0.68
C PHE A 545 -9.65 25.44 -1.88
N LEU A 546 -9.57 24.75 -3.02
CA LEU A 546 -10.38 25.09 -4.20
C LEU A 546 -11.89 25.11 -3.85
N GLY A 547 -12.40 24.07 -3.18
CA GLY A 547 -13.79 24.02 -2.72
C GLY A 547 -14.18 25.17 -1.79
N LEU A 548 -13.29 25.55 -0.87
CA LEU A 548 -13.52 26.65 0.07
C LEU A 548 -13.53 28.01 -0.62
N LEU A 549 -12.70 28.20 -1.64
CA LEU A 549 -12.69 29.42 -2.45
C LEU A 549 -13.98 29.52 -3.28
N ILE A 550 -14.42 28.43 -3.90
CA ILE A 550 -15.72 28.37 -4.59
C ILE A 550 -16.88 28.68 -3.64
N ALA A 551 -16.88 28.08 -2.45
CA ALA A 551 -17.88 28.35 -1.42
C ALA A 551 -17.86 29.83 -1.02
N SER A 552 -16.67 30.40 -0.77
CA SER A 552 -16.51 31.80 -0.39
C SER A 552 -16.95 32.75 -1.50
N ALA A 553 -16.66 32.43 -2.76
CA ALA A 553 -17.04 33.22 -3.95
C ALA A 553 -18.56 33.26 -4.12
N ARG A 554 -19.23 32.12 -3.96
CA ARG A 554 -20.70 32.02 -4.00
C ARG A 554 -21.36 32.66 -2.77
N ALA A 555 -20.71 32.63 -1.61
CA ALA A 555 -21.18 33.28 -0.39
C ALA A 555 -20.98 34.80 -0.36
N GLY A 556 -20.18 35.36 -1.28
CA GLY A 556 -19.76 36.77 -1.26
C GLY A 556 -18.80 37.14 -0.10
N LEU A 557 -18.15 36.15 0.53
CA LEU A 557 -17.31 36.36 1.72
C LEU A 557 -15.86 36.70 1.36
N VAL A 558 -15.61 37.83 0.69
CA VAL A 558 -14.30 38.23 0.15
C VAL A 558 -13.18 38.16 1.20
N ASN A 559 -13.36 38.83 2.33
CA ASN A 559 -12.34 38.90 3.38
C ASN A 559 -11.98 37.52 3.94
N LYS A 560 -12.95 36.60 4.01
CA LYS A 560 -12.73 35.24 4.51
C LYS A 560 -12.10 34.36 3.43
N GLY A 561 -12.57 34.44 2.19
CA GLY A 561 -12.01 33.69 1.07
C GLY A 561 -10.56 34.08 0.76
N MET A 562 -10.22 35.37 0.79
CA MET A 562 -8.83 35.80 0.62
C MET A 562 -7.94 35.37 1.81
N LYS A 563 -8.45 35.37 3.05
CA LYS A 563 -7.71 34.79 4.19
C LYS A 563 -7.45 33.29 4.00
N ILE A 564 -8.44 32.56 3.49
CA ILE A 564 -8.31 31.13 3.17
C ILE A 564 -7.25 30.93 2.09
N PHE A 565 -7.27 31.72 1.02
CA PHE A 565 -6.26 31.68 -0.05
C PHE A 565 -4.84 31.83 0.50
N HIS A 566 -4.56 32.91 1.25
CA HIS A 566 -3.22 33.15 1.79
C HIS A 566 -2.80 32.10 2.84
N SER A 567 -3.76 31.48 3.53
CA SER A 567 -3.44 30.44 4.51
C SER A 567 -2.88 29.16 3.89
N MET A 568 -2.99 28.96 2.57
CA MET A 568 -2.45 27.79 1.86
C MET A 568 -0.94 27.61 2.09
N GLU A 569 -0.20 28.72 2.15
CA GLU A 569 1.26 28.71 2.38
C GLU A 569 1.62 28.13 3.76
N ASN A 570 0.77 28.34 4.78
CA ASN A 570 0.97 27.78 6.12
C ASN A 570 0.90 26.24 6.13
N TYR A 571 0.29 25.65 5.10
CA TYR A 571 0.20 24.21 4.89
C TYR A 571 1.23 23.69 3.86
N GLY A 572 2.13 24.54 3.38
CA GLY A 572 3.14 24.18 2.37
C GLY A 572 2.55 23.92 0.98
N LEU A 573 1.35 24.42 0.69
CA LEU A 573 0.68 24.22 -0.59
C LEU A 573 0.98 25.40 -1.54
N VAL A 574 1.32 25.09 -2.79
CA VAL A 574 1.51 26.10 -3.84
C VAL A 574 0.18 26.30 -4.58
N PRO A 575 -0.36 27.53 -4.65
CA PRO A 575 -1.60 27.78 -5.37
C PRO A 575 -1.49 27.43 -6.86
N THR A 576 -2.43 26.62 -7.37
CA THR A 576 -2.56 26.31 -8.80
C THR A 576 -3.36 27.39 -9.54
N MET A 577 -3.35 27.39 -10.88
CA MET A 577 -4.14 28.33 -11.69
C MET A 577 -5.65 28.33 -11.36
N GLU A 578 -6.20 27.19 -10.94
CA GLU A 578 -7.60 27.07 -10.54
C GLU A 578 -7.89 27.87 -9.25
N HIS A 579 -6.95 27.89 -8.30
CA HIS A 579 -7.07 28.68 -7.08
C HIS A 579 -7.05 30.18 -7.39
N TYR A 580 -6.13 30.62 -8.26
CA TYR A 580 -6.09 32.02 -8.72
C TYR A 580 -7.38 32.41 -9.44
N THR A 581 -7.91 31.55 -10.31
CA THR A 581 -9.19 31.77 -11.00
C THR A 581 -10.33 31.95 -10.00
N CYS A 582 -10.42 31.10 -8.98
CA CYS A 582 -11.46 31.22 -7.95
C CYS A 582 -11.30 32.46 -7.07
N ALA A 583 -10.06 32.89 -6.78
CA ALA A 583 -9.80 34.13 -6.06
C ALA A 583 -10.20 35.37 -6.88
N VAL A 584 -9.95 35.36 -8.19
CA VAL A 584 -10.41 36.40 -9.13
C VAL A 584 -11.93 36.42 -9.21
N ASP A 585 -12.60 35.26 -9.32
CA ASP A 585 -14.07 35.16 -9.31
C ASP A 585 -14.66 35.68 -7.99
N LEU A 586 -14.05 35.37 -6.85
CA LEU A 586 -14.42 35.89 -5.52
C LEU A 586 -14.37 37.43 -5.47
N LEU A 587 -13.25 38.03 -5.88
CA LEU A 587 -13.09 39.49 -5.90
C LEU A 587 -14.06 40.13 -6.90
N GLY A 588 -14.15 39.54 -8.09
CA GLY A 588 -14.93 40.02 -9.19
C GLY A 588 -16.44 40.07 -8.92
N ARG A 589 -17.03 39.02 -8.33
CA ARG A 589 -18.47 38.97 -8.01
C ARG A 589 -18.92 40.02 -6.99
N THR A 590 -17.99 40.55 -6.22
CA THR A 590 -18.28 41.62 -5.26
C THR A 590 -18.06 43.02 -5.82
N GLY A 591 -17.86 43.13 -7.14
CA GLY A 591 -17.66 44.39 -7.85
C GLY A 591 -16.25 44.97 -7.71
N ARG A 592 -15.30 44.23 -7.14
CA ARG A 592 -13.91 44.68 -6.93
C ARG A 592 -13.02 44.37 -8.13
N THR A 593 -13.47 44.75 -9.33
CA THR A 593 -12.81 44.46 -10.61
C THR A 593 -11.35 44.96 -10.68
N ARG A 594 -11.08 46.15 -10.12
CA ARG A 594 -9.73 46.73 -10.05
C ARG A 594 -8.78 45.97 -9.11
N GLU A 595 -9.28 45.51 -7.94
CA GLU A 595 -8.49 44.67 -7.03
C GLU A 595 -8.19 43.31 -7.69
N ALA A 596 -9.17 42.74 -8.39
CA ALA A 596 -8.99 41.51 -9.14
C ALA A 596 -7.95 41.65 -10.27
N GLU A 597 -7.95 42.76 -11.02
CA GLU A 597 -6.90 43.03 -12.02
C GLU A 597 -5.51 43.13 -11.36
N LYS A 598 -5.40 43.86 -10.25
CA LYS A 598 -4.13 43.99 -9.52
C LYS A 598 -3.63 42.63 -9.06
N PHE A 599 -4.53 41.80 -8.52
CA PHE A 599 -4.21 40.44 -8.09
C PHE A 599 -3.70 39.57 -9.25
N ILE A 600 -4.28 39.69 -10.46
CA ILE A 600 -3.79 38.97 -11.64
C ILE A 600 -2.34 39.37 -11.99
N CYS A 601 -1.99 40.65 -11.84
CA CYS A 601 -0.63 41.13 -12.06
C CYS A 601 0.38 40.64 -11.01
N GLU A 602 -0.09 40.22 -9.83
CA GLU A 602 0.73 39.66 -8.74
C GLU A 602 0.91 38.14 -8.87
N ILE A 603 0.25 37.48 -9.83
CA ILE A 603 0.39 36.02 -10.04
C ILE A 603 1.84 35.72 -10.49
N PRO A 604 2.56 34.78 -9.83
CA PRO A 604 3.95 34.45 -10.17
C PRO A 604 4.15 33.86 -11.58
N VAL A 605 3.08 33.34 -12.17
CA VAL A 605 3.05 32.70 -13.50
C VAL A 605 2.08 33.48 -14.39
N ALA A 606 2.37 33.57 -15.69
CA ALA A 606 1.50 34.26 -16.63
C ALA A 606 0.08 33.69 -16.58
N ALA A 607 -0.89 34.55 -16.23
CA ALA A 607 -2.30 34.19 -16.13
C ALA A 607 -2.84 33.70 -17.49
N ASP A 608 -3.57 32.60 -17.47
CA ASP A 608 -4.16 31.99 -18.67
C ASP A 608 -5.48 32.66 -19.08
N GLY A 609 -6.06 32.20 -20.19
CA GLY A 609 -7.34 32.71 -20.68
C GLY A 609 -8.52 32.46 -19.73
N VAL A 610 -8.42 31.50 -18.80
CA VAL A 610 -9.48 31.16 -17.85
C VAL A 610 -9.53 32.21 -16.74
N VAL A 611 -8.37 32.60 -16.19
CA VAL A 611 -8.26 33.65 -15.17
C VAL A 611 -8.78 35.00 -15.70
N TRP A 612 -8.35 35.40 -16.90
CA TRP A 612 -8.86 36.62 -17.54
C TRP A 612 -10.34 36.50 -17.90
N GLY A 613 -10.80 35.31 -18.29
CA GLY A 613 -12.21 35.03 -18.51
C GLY A 613 -13.06 35.21 -17.26
N ALA A 614 -12.58 34.77 -16.09
CA ALA A 614 -13.25 34.97 -14.82
C ALA A 614 -13.40 36.47 -14.48
N LEU A 615 -12.35 37.27 -14.71
CA LEU A 615 -12.44 38.72 -14.54
C LEU A 615 -13.42 39.36 -15.53
N LEU A 616 -13.46 38.89 -16.79
CA LEU A 616 -14.41 39.39 -17.78
C LEU A 616 -15.87 39.10 -17.37
N THR A 617 -16.15 37.90 -16.85
CA THR A 617 -17.47 37.57 -16.30
C THR A 617 -17.83 38.44 -15.11
N ALA A 618 -16.87 38.77 -14.26
CA ALA A 618 -17.07 39.71 -13.16
C ALA A 618 -17.40 41.13 -13.65
N CYS A 619 -16.69 41.63 -14.66
CA CYS A 619 -16.96 42.93 -15.28
C CYS A 619 -18.39 42.99 -15.85
N TRP A 620 -18.89 41.86 -16.37
CA TRP A 620 -20.28 41.77 -16.78
C TRP A 620 -21.24 41.89 -15.59
N TYR A 621 -21.03 41.16 -14.50
CA TYR A 621 -21.89 41.28 -13.32
C TYR A 621 -21.88 42.69 -12.71
N SER A 622 -20.73 43.37 -12.70
CA SER A 622 -20.58 44.72 -12.17
C SER A 622 -20.90 45.84 -13.17
N MET A 623 -21.19 45.51 -14.43
CA MET A 623 -21.35 46.46 -15.55
C MET A 623 -20.16 47.42 -15.73
N ASP A 624 -18.94 46.95 -15.46
CA ASP A 624 -17.71 47.73 -15.63
C ASP A 624 -17.21 47.62 -17.08
N LEU A 625 -17.71 48.51 -17.94
CA LEU A 625 -17.40 48.49 -19.37
C LEU A 625 -15.92 48.74 -19.66
N GLU A 626 -15.30 49.69 -18.95
CA GLU A 626 -13.91 50.09 -19.19
C GLU A 626 -12.96 48.92 -18.91
N MET A 627 -13.15 48.24 -17.77
CA MET A 627 -12.37 47.05 -17.43
C MET A 627 -12.70 45.88 -18.38
N GLY A 628 -13.98 45.70 -18.72
CA GLY A 628 -14.42 44.65 -19.64
C GLY A 628 -13.75 44.73 -21.00
N GLU A 629 -13.66 45.91 -21.60
CA GLU A 629 -12.95 46.12 -22.87
C GLU A 629 -11.45 45.87 -22.78
N LYS A 630 -10.82 46.31 -21.69
CA LYS A 630 -9.39 46.10 -21.45
C LYS A 630 -9.06 44.61 -21.36
N VAL A 631 -9.87 43.85 -20.61
CA VAL A 631 -9.72 42.40 -20.45
C VAL A 631 -10.01 41.66 -21.76
N ALA A 632 -11.06 42.05 -22.50
CA ALA A 632 -11.41 41.44 -23.77
C ALA A 632 -10.29 41.60 -24.82
N ARG A 633 -9.71 42.80 -24.95
CA ARG A 633 -8.54 43.02 -25.83
C ARG A 633 -7.37 42.12 -25.45
N ARG A 634 -7.11 41.95 -24.16
CA ARG A 634 -6.04 41.07 -23.67
C ARG A 634 -6.30 39.60 -24.00
N LEU A 635 -7.53 39.11 -23.80
CA LEU A 635 -7.94 37.75 -24.19
C LEU A 635 -7.79 37.49 -25.70
N PHE A 636 -8.12 38.48 -26.54
CA PHE A 636 -7.95 38.38 -27.99
C PHE A 636 -6.47 38.37 -28.42
N CYS A 637 -5.63 39.21 -27.79
CA CYS A 637 -4.18 39.18 -28.03
C CYS A 637 -3.52 37.86 -27.63
N MET A 638 -4.10 37.14 -26.66
CA MET A 638 -3.64 35.80 -26.25
C MET A 638 -4.08 34.68 -27.22
N GLY A 639 -4.76 35.02 -28.33
CA GLY A 639 -5.23 34.06 -29.33
C GLY A 639 -6.40 33.19 -28.88
N THR A 640 -7.02 33.50 -27.74
CA THR A 640 -8.09 32.68 -27.18
C THR A 640 -9.41 32.92 -27.93
N LYS A 641 -9.83 31.99 -28.79
CA LYS A 641 -11.18 31.97 -29.39
C LYS A 641 -12.25 31.50 -28.40
N HIS A 642 -12.13 31.85 -27.11
CA HIS A 642 -13.10 31.44 -26.10
C HIS A 642 -14.45 32.08 -26.41
N ARG A 643 -15.40 31.26 -26.89
CA ARG A 643 -16.78 31.70 -27.20
C ARG A 643 -17.44 32.45 -26.04
N SER A 644 -17.08 32.11 -24.81
CA SER A 644 -17.56 32.78 -23.59
C SER A 644 -17.19 34.26 -23.56
N ALA A 645 -15.99 34.67 -23.99
CA ALA A 645 -15.57 36.06 -23.96
C ALA A 645 -16.40 36.95 -24.89
N TYR A 646 -16.68 36.47 -26.11
CA TYR A 646 -17.55 37.16 -27.07
C TYR A 646 -18.99 37.28 -26.57
N VAL A 647 -19.54 36.21 -25.98
CA VAL A 647 -20.89 36.20 -25.41
C VAL A 647 -20.98 37.19 -24.24
N THR A 648 -20.01 37.19 -23.33
CA THR A 648 -19.98 38.10 -22.18
C THR A 648 -19.88 39.56 -22.62
N MET A 649 -19.03 39.89 -23.61
CA MET A 649 -18.94 41.25 -24.16
C MET A 649 -20.23 41.68 -24.88
N SER A 650 -20.83 40.80 -25.69
CA SER A 650 -22.13 41.06 -26.32
C SER A 650 -23.20 41.37 -25.28
N ASN A 651 -23.21 40.65 -24.15
CA ASN A 651 -24.16 40.87 -23.07
C ASN A 651 -23.93 42.20 -22.34
N ILE A 652 -22.67 42.61 -22.14
CA ILE A 652 -22.33 43.93 -21.57
C ILE A 652 -22.83 45.05 -22.49
N TYR A 653 -22.50 44.99 -23.79
CA TYR A 653 -22.90 46.02 -24.76
C TYR A 653 -24.42 46.11 -24.93
N ALA A 654 -25.11 44.98 -24.99
CA ALA A 654 -26.57 44.95 -25.10
C ALA A 654 -27.25 45.60 -23.87
N LYS A 655 -26.72 45.34 -22.67
CA LYS A 655 -27.29 45.87 -21.43
C LYS A 655 -27.01 47.37 -21.21
N LEU A 656 -25.99 47.91 -21.87
CA LEU A 656 -25.66 49.34 -21.91
C LEU A 656 -26.27 50.04 -23.15
N GLU A 657 -27.18 49.38 -23.87
CA GLU A 657 -27.87 49.90 -25.06
C GLU A 657 -26.95 50.28 -26.24
N LYS A 658 -25.73 49.74 -26.28
CA LYS A 658 -24.73 49.97 -27.35
C LYS A 658 -24.86 48.95 -28.48
N TRP A 659 -25.98 49.01 -29.21
CA TRP A 659 -26.34 48.01 -30.23
C TRP A 659 -25.36 47.92 -31.40
N GLU A 660 -24.71 49.02 -31.79
CA GLU A 660 -23.69 49.00 -32.86
C GLU A 660 -22.46 48.16 -32.48
N ASP A 661 -22.06 48.18 -31.22
CA ASP A 661 -20.89 47.42 -30.74
C ASP A 661 -21.24 45.94 -30.49
N VAL A 662 -22.50 45.63 -30.15
CA VAL A 662 -23.02 44.25 -30.15
C VAL A 662 -22.85 43.61 -31.53
N VAL A 663 -23.25 44.32 -32.59
CA VAL A 663 -23.12 43.84 -33.97
C VAL A 663 -21.66 43.58 -34.32
N LYS A 664 -20.74 44.49 -33.98
CA LYS A 664 -19.29 44.30 -34.23
C LYS A 664 -18.73 43.05 -33.54
N VAL A 665 -19.07 42.80 -32.27
CA VAL A 665 -18.57 41.63 -31.53
C VAL A 665 -19.17 40.32 -32.05
N VAL A 666 -20.45 40.33 -32.46
CA VAL A 666 -21.13 39.15 -33.01
C VAL A 666 -20.66 38.84 -34.44
N PHE A 667 -20.36 39.84 -35.27
CA PHE A 667 -19.85 39.61 -36.62
C PHE A 667 -18.39 39.14 -36.67
N VAL A 668 -17.55 39.50 -35.69
CA VAL A 668 -16.18 38.94 -35.56
C VAL A 668 -16.19 37.44 -35.19
N ARG A 669 -17.34 36.90 -34.77
CA ARG A 669 -17.55 35.47 -34.45
C ARG A 669 -17.85 34.60 -35.68
N LEU A 670 -18.34 35.19 -36.77
CA LEU A 670 -18.55 34.57 -38.08
C LEU A 670 -17.27 34.68 -38.91
#